data_AF-A0A367JRQ2-F1
#
_entry.id   AF-A0A367JRQ2-F1
#
_cell.length_a   1.000
_cell.length_b   1.000
_cell.length_c   1.000
_cell.angle_alpha   90.00
_cell.angle_beta   90.00
_cell.angle_gamma   90.00
#
_symmetry.space_group_name_H-M   'P 1'
#
loop_
_entity.id
_entity.type
_entity.pdbx_description
1 polymer ?
#
loop_
_entity_poly.entity_id
_entity_poly.type
_entity_poly.pdbx_seq_one_letter_code
_entity_poly.pdbx_strand_id
1 'polypeptide(L)'
;MLDSSSSLHYQEYDSDFDDSQQEIKTADDMSMFTAAEDVLDEDIIRHGHLPTAQEVEIINNFMKKMDIKCSAEWKDYKSQYCLLNESYDIERKRIYKEIVSALEKIQEVDARVDKIKFEFQAKMDTKYQELHENLIEQCKQVIHEAKEQKAHQLKQANEIKVQLNEKVRLNVGGRIFETSLSTLCRDSKSLLAVMFSGRHELSVESDGSYFIDRDPTHFRLVLNYLRDLRISPVILQDDTVNGFSVEYFDNYKIVHNLLNNEKYMLVCCGMALDNNTEYTGVFSTPIQNIAIDSALYTLPFFELLNLTNHVQAIVPVNNVTSPCYANLTATPQNSTNLVTFTTKSNSTSSIGVSADDPSLTPLQQMSWIVYVAYFFDMEYYASQLYSSLKVNYECHKSNLLLAGAKNIAWTSYDGSAWTLKYDNYTNTLIEDAGMKLVSASKQTKTFSDLTEFQKALNTTDFVIDESPKSAFKELSFDSWLTAGNFSPSSEFSFISEKAVYRTDGLVNINGYSDYAIRHYARPDLAIFDIIHMVYPTYGRSYNLTWLLAFAQSGRPLYVSNATYPSCTNPGERIHTIECVAARFDPRNNATSNVPKPSNNPFIHNGLSTGGKVGVAIGVIAAVAAISVIGTFAYRKTKHIQKERTFYRMQDL
;
A
#
# COMPACT_ATOMS: atom_id res chain seq x y z
N MET A 1 7.59 -69.87 30.02
CA MET A 1 8.69 -69.25 30.79
C MET A 1 9.13 -68.02 30.03
N LEU A 2 9.04 -66.87 30.70
CA LEU A 2 9.32 -65.50 30.23
C LEU A 2 8.26 -64.97 29.22
N ASP A 3 7.06 -64.60 29.69
CA ASP A 3 6.65 -63.24 30.17
C ASP A 3 7.05 -62.13 29.18
N SER A 4 6.14 -61.43 28.49
CA SER A 4 4.90 -60.80 29.00
C SER A 4 3.83 -60.63 27.90
N SER A 5 2.59 -61.00 28.25
CA SER A 5 1.32 -60.68 27.58
C SER A 5 0.80 -59.32 28.07
N SER A 6 0.17 -58.46 27.25
CA SER A 6 -1.30 -58.39 27.04
C SER A 6 -1.60 -57.09 26.27
N SER A 7 -2.22 -57.15 25.09
CA SER A 7 -3.65 -56.94 24.79
C SER A 7 -4.26 -55.59 25.22
N LEU A 8 -4.49 -54.76 24.21
CA LEU A 8 -5.63 -53.87 23.97
C LEU A 8 -6.71 -53.77 25.07
N HIS A 9 -6.90 -52.56 25.61
CA HIS A 9 -8.26 -52.03 25.84
C HIS A 9 -8.25 -50.50 25.86
N TYR A 10 -9.00 -49.92 24.92
CA TYR A 10 -9.47 -48.54 24.96
C TYR A 10 -10.87 -48.61 25.61
N GLN A 11 -10.99 -48.12 26.85
CA GLN A 11 -12.24 -47.84 27.56
C GLN A 11 -12.00 -46.57 28.37
N GLU A 12 -12.74 -45.50 28.08
CA GLU A 12 -13.89 -45.05 28.88
C GLU A 12 -13.49 -44.71 30.31
N TYR A 13 -13.50 -43.41 30.63
CA TYR A 13 -13.74 -42.93 31.98
C TYR A 13 -14.80 -41.84 31.92
N ASP A 14 -16.04 -42.31 32.00
CA ASP A 14 -17.14 -41.55 32.55
C ASP A 14 -17.00 -41.58 34.08
N SER A 15 -17.18 -40.40 34.68
CA SER A 15 -17.96 -40.15 35.90
C SER A 15 -17.72 -41.05 37.14
N ASP A 16 -17.15 -40.47 38.21
CA ASP A 16 -17.95 -39.89 39.30
C ASP A 16 -17.29 -39.96 40.70
N PHE A 17 -17.48 -38.83 41.41
CA PHE A 17 -17.69 -38.71 42.86
C PHE A 17 -16.58 -39.19 43.83
N ASP A 18 -16.01 -38.27 44.61
CA ASP A 18 -16.67 -37.85 45.86
C ASP A 18 -16.02 -36.59 46.48
N ASP A 19 -16.84 -35.94 47.29
CA ASP A 19 -16.78 -34.63 47.90
C ASP A 19 -15.57 -34.34 48.81
N SER A 20 -14.93 -33.20 48.53
CA SER A 20 -14.61 -32.24 49.59
C SER A 20 -14.93 -30.84 49.06
N GLN A 21 -16.14 -30.39 49.40
CA GLN A 21 -16.61 -29.06 49.08
C GLN A 21 -15.82 -28.02 49.88
N GLN A 22 -15.23 -27.05 49.17
CA GLN A 22 -15.40 -25.66 49.55
C GLN A 22 -15.40 -24.78 48.31
N GLU A 23 -16.57 -24.17 48.10
CA GLU A 23 -17.01 -23.50 46.89
C GLU A 23 -16.21 -22.24 46.52
N ILE A 24 -16.10 -22.11 45.21
CA ILE A 24 -15.86 -20.93 44.39
C ILE A 24 -16.89 -19.84 44.69
N LYS A 25 -16.48 -18.55 44.62
CA LYS A 25 -17.29 -17.56 43.90
C LYS A 25 -16.46 -16.41 43.34
N THR A 26 -16.67 -16.26 42.04
CA THR A 26 -16.37 -15.18 41.11
C THR A 26 -16.77 -13.79 41.59
N ALA A 27 -16.14 -12.80 40.93
CA ALA A 27 -16.51 -11.39 40.80
C ALA A 27 -16.02 -10.46 41.91
N ASP A 28 -14.98 -9.68 41.57
CA ASP A 28 -14.94 -8.24 41.85
C ASP A 28 -13.71 -7.63 41.16
N ASP A 29 -13.85 -7.39 39.86
CA ASP A 29 -13.05 -6.37 39.15
C ASP A 29 -13.88 -5.09 38.99
N MET A 30 -14.76 -4.84 39.96
CA MET A 30 -15.64 -3.69 40.02
C MET A 30 -15.89 -3.27 41.47
N SER A 31 -14.82 -2.87 42.18
CA SER A 31 -14.94 -1.94 43.31
C SER A 31 -13.60 -1.31 43.67
N MET A 32 -13.24 -0.22 42.99
CA MET A 32 -12.23 0.73 43.50
C MET A 32 -12.92 1.96 44.14
N PHE A 33 -14.18 1.81 44.56
CA PHE A 33 -14.98 2.88 45.16
C PHE A 33 -15.90 2.34 46.26
N THR A 34 -15.36 1.60 47.23
CA THR A 34 -16.04 1.36 48.53
C THR A 34 -15.17 1.65 49.75
N ALA A 35 -13.97 2.21 49.58
CA ALA A 35 -13.12 2.61 50.71
C ALA A 35 -13.48 3.98 51.34
N ALA A 36 -14.63 4.57 50.98
CA ALA A 36 -14.99 5.91 51.41
C ALA A 36 -16.29 5.99 52.24
N GLU A 37 -16.89 4.86 52.63
CA GLU A 37 -18.14 4.89 53.40
C GLU A 37 -18.04 4.56 54.89
N ASP A 38 -16.90 4.14 55.44
CA ASP A 38 -16.79 3.90 56.89
C ASP A 38 -15.44 4.34 57.47
N VAL A 39 -15.22 5.66 57.56
CA VAL A 39 -14.55 6.29 58.72
C VAL A 39 -15.17 7.68 58.92
N LEU A 40 -16.39 7.71 59.46
CA LEU A 40 -16.78 8.79 60.34
C LEU A 40 -16.27 8.41 61.73
N ASP A 41 -15.14 8.97 62.15
CA ASP A 41 -14.89 9.28 63.55
C ASP A 41 -13.68 10.22 63.68
N GLU A 42 -13.69 10.93 64.81
CA GLU A 42 -13.05 12.19 65.15
C GLU A 42 -11.53 12.31 64.89
N ASP A 43 -11.08 13.56 64.71
CA ASP A 43 -9.68 14.02 64.78
C ASP A 43 -8.68 13.59 63.68
N ILE A 44 -8.73 14.24 62.52
CA ILE A 44 -7.53 14.42 61.69
C ILE A 44 -7.17 15.91 61.60
N ILE A 45 -6.31 16.27 62.53
CA ILE A 45 -5.55 17.52 62.59
C ILE A 45 -4.65 17.64 61.35
N ARG A 46 -4.61 18.86 60.77
CA ARG A 46 -3.73 19.26 59.67
C ARG A 46 -2.26 18.91 59.94
N HIS A 47 -1.58 18.27 58.99
CA HIS A 47 -0.13 18.42 58.84
C HIS A 47 0.22 18.80 57.41
N GLY A 48 0.36 20.11 57.19
CA GLY A 48 1.19 20.63 56.10
C GLY A 48 2.66 20.42 56.42
N HIS A 49 3.48 20.24 55.39
CA HIS A 49 4.93 20.09 55.50
C HIS A 49 5.53 21.30 56.26
N LEU A 50 6.13 21.04 57.43
CA LEU A 50 6.85 22.06 58.21
C LEU A 50 8.24 22.29 57.57
N PRO A 51 8.64 23.55 57.31
CA PRO A 51 9.95 23.86 56.75
C PRO A 51 11.08 23.37 57.66
N THR A 52 12.13 22.85 57.06
CA THR A 52 13.33 22.40 57.77
C THR A 52 14.06 23.58 58.43
N ALA A 53 14.82 23.33 59.50
CA ALA A 53 15.55 24.38 60.23
C ALA A 53 16.48 25.20 59.32
N GLN A 54 17.01 24.57 58.26
CA GLN A 54 17.86 25.20 57.27
C GLN A 54 17.10 26.21 56.38
N GLU A 55 15.85 25.90 56.03
CA GLU A 55 14.96 26.80 55.27
C GLU A 55 14.51 27.99 56.11
N VAL A 56 14.23 27.77 57.39
CA VAL A 56 13.90 28.85 58.34
C VAL A 56 15.07 29.81 58.53
N GLU A 57 16.31 29.31 58.53
CA GLU A 57 17.51 30.14 58.66
C GLU A 57 17.77 30.99 57.41
N ILE A 58 17.56 30.43 56.20
CA ILE A 58 17.64 31.18 54.94
C ILE A 58 16.60 32.31 54.92
N ILE A 59 15.36 32.02 55.30
CA ILE A 59 14.27 32.99 55.35
C ILE A 59 14.57 34.11 56.36
N ASN A 60 15.06 33.76 57.55
CA ASN A 60 15.40 34.74 58.56
C ASN A 60 16.60 35.62 58.15
N ASN A 61 17.60 35.06 57.48
CA ASN A 61 18.73 35.84 56.93
C ASN A 61 18.29 36.79 55.81
N PHE A 62 17.32 36.38 54.99
CA PHE A 62 16.73 37.22 53.96
C PHE A 62 15.93 38.39 54.56
N MET A 63 15.10 38.09 55.56
CA MET A 63 14.29 39.07 56.29
C MET A 63 15.15 40.10 57.04
N LYS A 64 16.28 39.67 57.62
CA LYS A 64 17.27 40.55 58.26
C LYS A 64 17.98 41.47 57.28
N LYS A 65 18.26 40.99 56.06
CA LYS A 65 18.87 41.80 54.98
C LYS A 65 17.95 42.91 54.47
N MET A 66 16.64 42.76 54.67
CA MET A 66 15.62 43.72 54.21
C MET A 66 15.14 44.69 55.30
N ASP A 67 15.74 44.67 56.51
CA ASP A 67 15.39 45.53 57.67
C ASP A 67 13.89 45.58 57.99
N ILE A 68 13.19 44.45 57.85
CA ILE A 68 11.76 44.34 58.15
C ILE A 68 11.59 44.14 59.66
N LYS A 69 11.31 45.23 60.41
CA LYS A 69 10.88 45.15 61.80
C LYS A 69 9.39 44.81 61.88
N CYS A 70 9.08 43.55 62.22
CA CYS A 70 7.71 43.10 62.35
C CYS A 70 7.17 43.42 63.75
N SER A 71 6.31 44.45 63.86
CA SER A 71 5.34 44.59 64.93
C SER A 71 4.00 45.05 64.32
N ALA A 72 3.14 44.10 63.95
CA ALA A 72 1.72 44.34 63.73
C ALA A 72 0.95 43.05 63.98
N GLU A 73 -0.01 43.11 64.91
CA GLU A 73 -0.76 42.02 65.49
C GLU A 73 -1.76 41.40 64.48
N TRP A 74 -1.73 40.07 64.33
CA TRP A 74 -2.59 39.27 63.43
C TRP A 74 -4.07 39.16 63.87
N LYS A 75 -4.65 40.19 64.50
CA LYS A 75 -6.02 40.11 65.04
C LYS A 75 -7.13 40.59 64.08
N ASP A 76 -6.83 41.44 63.09
CA ASP A 76 -7.88 42.16 62.35
C ASP A 76 -8.50 41.41 61.15
N TYR A 77 -7.89 40.34 60.64
CA TYR A 77 -8.43 39.61 59.47
C TYR A 77 -9.19 38.31 59.79
N LYS A 78 -9.30 37.95 61.08
CA LYS A 78 -9.89 36.66 61.49
C LYS A 78 -11.40 36.57 61.15
N SER A 79 -12.16 37.65 61.29
CA SER A 79 -13.60 37.64 60.99
C SER A 79 -13.88 37.55 59.48
N GLN A 80 -13.12 38.28 58.66
CA GLN A 80 -13.26 38.27 57.20
C GLN A 80 -12.84 36.92 56.60
N TYR A 81 -11.79 36.30 57.15
CA TYR A 81 -11.36 34.95 56.77
C TYR A 81 -12.41 33.89 57.16
N CYS A 82 -13.03 34.00 58.36
CA CYS A 82 -14.11 33.12 58.78
C CYS A 82 -15.38 33.26 57.89
N LEU A 83 -15.78 34.49 57.53
CA LEU A 83 -16.93 34.75 56.66
C LEU A 83 -16.72 34.21 55.23
N LEU A 84 -15.52 34.39 54.68
CA LEU A 84 -15.18 33.85 53.36
C LEU A 84 -15.20 32.32 53.38
N ASN A 85 -14.61 31.71 54.42
CA ASN A 85 -14.57 30.26 54.57
C ASN A 85 -15.95 29.63 54.81
N GLU A 86 -16.85 30.31 55.53
CA GLU A 86 -18.26 29.90 55.66
C GLU A 86 -19.00 29.92 54.32
N SER A 87 -18.82 30.97 53.51
CA SER A 87 -19.47 31.04 52.19
C SER A 87 -18.95 29.97 51.22
N TYR A 88 -17.64 29.68 51.28
CA TYR A 88 -17.03 28.59 50.51
C TYR A 88 -17.49 27.21 51.01
N ASP A 89 -17.69 27.03 52.31
CA ASP A 89 -18.18 25.77 52.87
C ASP A 89 -19.62 25.47 52.46
N ILE A 90 -20.47 26.49 52.38
CA ILE A 90 -21.85 26.35 51.90
C ILE A 90 -21.85 25.93 50.42
N GLU A 91 -21.08 26.62 49.58
CA GLU A 91 -21.05 26.32 48.15
C GLU A 91 -20.34 25.00 47.84
N ARG A 92 -19.29 24.65 48.59
CA ARG A 92 -18.64 23.34 48.55
C ARG A 92 -19.62 22.24 48.91
N LYS A 93 -20.40 22.38 49.99
CA LYS A 93 -21.43 21.41 50.37
C LYS A 93 -22.52 21.28 49.30
N ARG A 94 -22.89 22.37 48.64
CA ARG A 94 -23.86 22.37 47.52
C ARG A 94 -23.32 21.56 46.34
N ILE A 95 -22.10 21.86 45.90
CA ILE A 95 -21.44 21.17 44.78
C ILE A 95 -21.24 19.69 45.11
N TYR A 96 -20.80 19.35 46.32
CA TYR A 96 -20.68 17.95 46.74
C TYR A 96 -22.03 17.22 46.67
N LYS A 97 -23.12 17.86 47.08
CA LYS A 97 -24.46 17.26 47.01
C LYS A 97 -24.93 17.05 45.56
N GLU A 98 -24.59 17.96 44.65
CA GLU A 98 -24.86 17.82 43.22
C GLU A 98 -24.03 16.71 42.58
N ILE A 99 -22.76 16.58 42.95
CA ILE A 99 -21.88 15.49 42.49
C ILE A 99 -22.41 14.14 42.96
N VAL A 100 -22.79 14.01 44.23
CA VAL A 100 -23.37 12.77 44.78
C VAL A 100 -24.68 12.42 44.07
N SER A 101 -25.57 13.38 43.87
CA SER A 101 -26.82 13.14 43.14
C SER A 101 -26.60 12.78 41.66
N ALA A 102 -25.55 13.32 41.03
CA ALA A 102 -25.17 12.94 39.67
C ALA A 102 -24.59 11.52 39.62
N LEU A 103 -23.80 11.12 40.61
CA LEU A 103 -23.25 9.77 40.75
C LEU A 103 -24.35 8.72 40.95
N GLU A 104 -25.36 9.00 41.77
CA GLU A 104 -26.53 8.12 41.94
C GLU A 104 -27.27 7.88 40.61
N LYS A 105 -27.44 8.92 39.79
CA LYS A 105 -28.07 8.80 38.46
C LYS A 105 -27.21 8.00 37.49
N ILE A 106 -25.89 8.14 37.56
CA ILE A 106 -24.95 7.36 36.74
C ILE A 106 -25.03 5.87 37.14
N GLN A 107 -25.08 5.56 38.43
CA GLN A 107 -25.29 4.19 38.91
C GLN A 107 -26.62 3.60 38.43
N GLU A 108 -27.70 4.39 38.41
CA GLU A 108 -28.99 3.93 37.88
C GLU A 108 -28.92 3.62 36.37
N VAL A 109 -28.16 4.42 35.60
CA VAL A 109 -27.94 4.19 34.17
C VAL A 109 -27.08 2.94 33.94
N ASP A 110 -26.01 2.75 34.72
CA ASP A 110 -25.18 1.55 34.64
C ASP A 110 -26.02 0.29 34.95
N ALA A 111 -26.86 0.33 35.99
CA ALA A 111 -27.77 -0.78 36.30
C ALA A 111 -28.75 -1.09 35.14
N ARG A 112 -29.21 -0.06 34.40
CA ARG A 112 -30.06 -0.26 33.21
C ARG A 112 -29.27 -0.85 32.05
N VAL A 113 -28.04 -0.39 31.82
CA VAL A 113 -27.14 -0.92 30.79
C VAL A 113 -26.81 -2.38 31.07
N ASP A 114 -26.50 -2.73 32.33
CA ASP A 114 -26.23 -4.09 32.74
C ASP A 114 -27.44 -5.00 32.59
N LYS A 115 -28.65 -4.50 32.90
CA LYS A 115 -29.89 -5.24 32.65
C LYS A 115 -30.09 -5.51 31.16
N ILE A 116 -29.91 -4.51 30.30
CA ILE A 116 -30.03 -4.67 28.84
C ILE A 116 -28.96 -5.63 28.31
N LYS A 117 -27.73 -5.52 28.83
CA LYS A 117 -26.62 -6.41 28.49
C LYS A 117 -26.95 -7.85 28.89
N PHE A 118 -27.51 -8.07 30.07
CA PHE A 118 -27.92 -9.40 30.53
C PHE A 118 -29.08 -9.97 29.69
N GLU A 119 -30.09 -9.16 29.38
CA GLU A 119 -31.20 -9.58 28.50
C GLU A 119 -30.74 -9.88 27.08
N PHE A 120 -29.81 -9.10 26.53
CA PHE A 120 -29.20 -9.35 25.23
C PHE A 120 -28.35 -10.61 25.26
N GLN A 121 -27.51 -10.78 26.28
CA GLN A 121 -26.68 -11.96 26.46
C GLN A 121 -27.54 -13.22 26.57
N ALA A 122 -28.60 -13.20 27.38
CA ALA A 122 -29.53 -14.33 27.51
C ALA A 122 -30.23 -14.67 26.18
N LYS A 123 -30.63 -13.66 25.40
CA LYS A 123 -31.21 -13.88 24.05
C LYS A 123 -30.18 -14.43 23.07
N MET A 124 -28.95 -13.94 23.11
CA MET A 124 -27.85 -14.44 22.30
C MET A 124 -27.53 -15.88 22.66
N ASP A 125 -27.43 -16.20 23.95
CA ASP A 125 -27.15 -17.55 24.45
C ASP A 125 -28.27 -18.52 24.06
N THR A 126 -29.53 -18.10 24.13
CA THR A 126 -30.68 -18.90 23.66
C THR A 126 -30.60 -19.15 22.14
N LYS A 127 -30.30 -18.11 21.35
CA LYS A 127 -30.09 -18.22 19.90
C LYS A 127 -28.89 -19.11 19.55
N TYR A 128 -27.82 -19.03 20.34
CA TYR A 128 -26.64 -19.88 20.20
C TYR A 128 -26.96 -21.32 20.55
N GLN A 129 -27.76 -21.59 21.58
CA GLN A 129 -28.22 -22.93 21.92
C GLN A 129 -29.16 -23.51 20.84
N GLU A 130 -30.13 -22.74 20.35
CA GLU A 130 -31.00 -23.18 19.23
C GLU A 130 -30.18 -23.48 17.97
N LEU A 131 -29.22 -22.61 17.64
CA LEU A 131 -28.32 -22.82 16.51
C LEU A 131 -27.41 -24.02 16.75
N HIS A 132 -26.88 -24.19 17.97
CA HIS A 132 -25.99 -25.28 18.34
C HIS A 132 -26.70 -26.63 18.27
N GLU A 133 -27.92 -26.74 18.80
CA GLU A 133 -28.74 -27.96 18.73
C GLU A 133 -29.10 -28.29 17.28
N ASN A 134 -29.52 -27.29 16.49
CA ASN A 134 -29.82 -27.50 15.07
C ASN A 134 -28.57 -27.89 14.27
N LEU A 135 -27.41 -27.29 14.59
CA LEU A 135 -26.13 -27.65 13.98
C LEU A 135 -25.67 -29.04 14.41
N ILE A 136 -25.88 -29.44 15.67
CA ILE A 136 -25.62 -30.80 16.16
C ILE A 136 -26.55 -31.79 15.47
N GLU A 137 -27.81 -31.45 15.26
CA GLU A 137 -28.79 -32.33 14.62
C GLU A 137 -28.48 -32.50 13.12
N GLN A 138 -28.13 -31.42 12.43
CA GLN A 138 -27.58 -31.47 11.08
C GLN A 138 -26.25 -32.23 11.02
N CYS A 139 -25.36 -32.03 11.99
CA CYS A 139 -24.11 -32.76 12.06
C CYS A 139 -24.34 -34.25 12.36
N LYS A 140 -25.34 -34.62 13.17
CA LYS A 140 -25.76 -36.00 13.40
C LYS A 140 -26.34 -36.62 12.13
N GLN A 141 -27.13 -35.90 11.36
CA GLN A 141 -27.64 -36.34 10.06
C GLN A 141 -26.50 -36.53 9.05
N VAL A 142 -25.60 -35.55 8.93
CA VAL A 142 -24.41 -35.64 8.06
C VAL A 142 -23.46 -36.73 8.53
N ILE A 143 -23.30 -36.96 9.83
CA ILE A 143 -22.49 -38.07 10.39
C ILE A 143 -23.19 -39.41 10.17
N HIS A 144 -24.51 -39.50 10.22
CA HIS A 144 -25.26 -40.71 9.91
C HIS A 144 -25.12 -41.07 8.43
N GLU A 145 -25.34 -40.11 7.54
CA GLU A 145 -25.12 -40.25 6.10
C GLU A 145 -23.65 -40.55 5.79
N ALA A 146 -22.70 -39.88 6.45
CA ALA A 146 -21.28 -40.15 6.32
C ALA A 146 -20.87 -41.50 6.93
N LYS A 147 -21.58 -42.02 7.95
CA LYS A 147 -21.34 -43.37 8.52
C LYS A 147 -21.89 -44.45 7.60
N GLU A 148 -23.04 -44.24 6.96
CA GLU A 148 -23.58 -45.15 5.95
C GLU A 148 -22.71 -45.13 4.68
N GLN A 149 -22.29 -43.95 4.22
CA GLN A 149 -21.32 -43.80 3.15
C GLN A 149 -19.95 -44.38 3.53
N LYS A 150 -19.49 -44.19 4.76
CA LYS A 150 -18.24 -44.78 5.27
C LYS A 150 -18.35 -46.29 5.45
N ALA A 151 -19.51 -46.85 5.76
CA ALA A 151 -19.70 -48.31 5.82
C ALA A 151 -19.71 -48.93 4.40
N HIS A 152 -20.31 -48.23 3.43
CA HIS A 152 -20.25 -48.59 2.01
C HIS A 152 -18.82 -48.43 1.46
N GLN A 153 -18.13 -47.34 1.83
CA GLN A 153 -16.73 -47.09 1.53
C GLN A 153 -15.78 -47.98 2.32
N LEU A 154 -16.13 -48.53 3.49
CA LEU A 154 -15.28 -49.46 4.26
C LEU A 154 -15.39 -50.88 3.71
N LYS A 155 -16.55 -51.25 3.13
CA LYS A 155 -16.68 -52.45 2.30
C LYS A 155 -15.87 -52.34 1.00
N GLN A 156 -15.99 -51.22 0.28
CA GLN A 156 -15.13 -50.93 -0.87
C GLN A 156 -13.65 -50.75 -0.48
N ALA A 157 -13.35 -50.12 0.65
CA ALA A 157 -11.99 -49.89 1.12
C ALA A 157 -11.37 -51.16 1.68
N ASN A 158 -12.11 -52.13 2.22
CA ASN A 158 -11.57 -53.44 2.57
C ASN A 158 -11.30 -54.29 1.31
N GLU A 159 -12.03 -54.10 0.21
CA GLU A 159 -11.68 -54.65 -1.10
C GLU A 159 -10.45 -53.93 -1.72
N ILE A 160 -10.32 -52.61 -1.54
CA ILE A 160 -9.18 -51.79 -2.00
C ILE A 160 -7.92 -51.95 -1.10
N LYS A 161 -8.07 -52.26 0.19
CA LYS A 161 -6.95 -52.49 1.14
C LYS A 161 -6.23 -53.82 0.88
N VAL A 162 -6.83 -54.71 0.08
CA VAL A 162 -6.14 -55.88 -0.49
C VAL A 162 -5.26 -55.48 -1.69
N GLN A 163 -5.47 -54.29 -2.29
CA GLN A 163 -4.63 -53.71 -3.35
C GLN A 163 -3.54 -52.72 -2.84
N LEU A 164 -3.20 -52.73 -1.56
CA LEU A 164 -2.24 -51.82 -0.94
C LEU A 164 -0.76 -52.16 -1.26
N ASN A 165 -0.42 -52.27 -2.55
CA ASN A 165 0.93 -52.47 -3.10
C ASN A 165 1.30 -51.36 -4.12
N GLU A 166 0.93 -50.10 -3.84
CA GLU A 166 0.89 -49.04 -4.87
C GLU A 166 2.18 -48.24 -5.13
N LYS A 167 3.26 -48.35 -4.34
CA LYS A 167 4.45 -47.50 -4.53
C LYS A 167 5.39 -48.05 -5.60
N VAL A 168 5.67 -47.27 -6.64
CA VAL A 168 6.53 -47.62 -7.78
C VAL A 168 7.74 -46.70 -7.85
N ARG A 169 8.94 -47.28 -7.99
CA ARG A 169 10.20 -46.56 -8.22
C ARG A 169 10.54 -46.63 -9.71
N LEU A 170 10.84 -45.50 -10.34
CA LEU A 170 11.20 -45.39 -11.74
C LEU A 170 12.62 -44.83 -11.87
N ASN A 171 13.46 -45.47 -12.67
CA ASN A 171 14.76 -44.96 -13.05
C ASN A 171 14.68 -44.42 -14.49
N VAL A 172 14.61 -43.10 -14.64
CA VAL A 172 14.48 -42.45 -15.95
C VAL A 172 15.83 -41.88 -16.34
N GLY A 173 16.52 -42.49 -17.31
CA GLY A 173 17.83 -42.04 -17.78
C GLY A 173 18.88 -41.87 -16.67
N GLY A 174 18.79 -42.64 -15.59
CA GLY A 174 19.70 -42.58 -14.44
C GLY A 174 19.19 -41.79 -13.23
N ARG A 175 18.04 -41.12 -13.32
CA ARG A 175 17.43 -40.38 -12.20
C ARG A 175 16.23 -41.12 -11.64
N ILE A 176 16.21 -41.27 -10.31
CA ILE A 176 15.11 -41.96 -9.61
C ILE A 176 13.93 -41.03 -9.35
N PHE A 177 12.74 -41.50 -9.72
CA PHE A 177 11.45 -40.91 -9.41
C PHE A 177 10.59 -41.91 -8.64
N GLU A 178 9.84 -41.43 -7.66
CA GLU A 178 8.89 -42.26 -6.91
C GLU A 178 7.47 -41.74 -7.11
N THR A 179 6.55 -42.66 -7.37
CA THR A 179 5.13 -42.33 -7.59
C THR A 179 4.24 -43.53 -7.30
N SER A 180 2.92 -43.40 -7.47
CA SER A 180 1.98 -44.51 -7.35
C SER A 180 1.66 -45.15 -8.70
N LEU A 181 1.34 -46.45 -8.70
CA LEU A 181 0.84 -47.16 -9.88
C LEU A 181 -0.43 -46.51 -10.44
N SER A 182 -1.30 -46.02 -9.55
CA SER A 182 -2.49 -45.24 -9.90
C SER A 182 -2.19 -43.92 -10.62
N THR A 183 -1.07 -43.26 -10.30
CA THR A 183 -0.62 -42.05 -11.02
C THR A 183 -0.14 -42.42 -12.43
N LEU A 184 0.65 -43.49 -12.57
CA LEU A 184 1.15 -43.96 -13.87
C LEU A 184 0.02 -44.44 -14.79
N CYS A 185 -1.05 -44.99 -14.20
CA CYS A 185 -2.22 -45.47 -14.92
C CYS A 185 -3.33 -44.44 -15.10
N ARG A 186 -3.13 -43.18 -14.66
CA ARG A 186 -4.19 -42.17 -14.63
C ARG A 186 -4.73 -41.83 -16.02
N ASP A 187 -3.84 -41.65 -16.99
CA ASP A 187 -4.24 -41.53 -18.39
C ASP A 187 -4.19 -42.89 -19.08
N SER A 188 -5.36 -43.51 -19.22
CA SER A 188 -5.54 -44.84 -19.84
C SER A 188 -4.97 -44.99 -21.26
N LYS A 189 -4.72 -43.89 -21.97
CA LYS A 189 -4.15 -43.89 -23.33
C LYS A 189 -2.63 -43.71 -23.33
N SER A 190 -2.04 -43.40 -22.18
CA SER A 190 -0.60 -43.16 -22.07
C SER A 190 0.21 -44.46 -22.11
N LEU A 191 1.44 -44.36 -22.62
CA LEU A 191 2.38 -45.49 -22.61
C LEU A 191 2.66 -45.99 -21.18
N LEU A 192 2.76 -45.08 -20.21
CA LEU A 192 2.96 -45.42 -18.80
C LEU A 192 1.79 -46.24 -18.25
N ALA A 193 0.55 -45.90 -18.61
CA ALA A 193 -0.61 -46.70 -18.22
C ALA A 193 -0.58 -48.09 -18.87
N VAL A 194 -0.14 -48.20 -20.12
CA VAL A 194 0.03 -49.51 -20.79
C VAL A 194 1.10 -50.34 -20.07
N MET A 195 2.28 -49.78 -19.84
CA MET A 195 3.40 -50.45 -19.18
C MET A 195 3.00 -50.95 -17.78
N PHE A 196 2.35 -50.10 -16.98
CA PHE A 196 1.98 -50.42 -15.60
C PHE A 196 0.56 -50.98 -15.46
N SER A 197 -0.10 -51.38 -16.56
CA SER A 197 -1.45 -51.98 -16.54
C SER A 197 -1.49 -53.41 -15.98
N GLY A 198 -0.34 -54.01 -15.67
CA GLY A 198 -0.22 -55.41 -15.24
C GLY A 198 -0.37 -56.44 -16.36
N ARG A 199 -0.51 -56.00 -17.62
CA ARG A 199 -0.64 -56.87 -18.81
C ARG A 199 0.69 -57.15 -19.52
N HIS A 200 1.78 -56.54 -19.05
CA HIS A 200 3.13 -56.68 -19.61
C HIS A 200 4.10 -57.05 -18.49
N GLU A 201 4.99 -58.01 -18.76
CA GLU A 201 6.13 -58.29 -17.88
C GLU A 201 7.16 -57.17 -18.04
N LEU A 202 7.43 -56.45 -16.95
CA LEU A 202 8.44 -55.40 -16.89
C LEU A 202 9.66 -55.92 -16.12
N SER A 203 10.86 -55.70 -16.66
CA SER A 203 12.11 -56.02 -15.97
C SER A 203 12.36 -55.03 -14.84
N VAL A 204 12.50 -55.55 -13.63
CA VAL A 204 12.81 -54.78 -12.42
C VAL A 204 14.32 -54.78 -12.22
N GLU A 205 14.91 -53.62 -11.91
CA GLU A 205 16.33 -53.50 -11.54
C GLU A 205 16.59 -54.11 -10.16
N SER A 206 17.86 -54.36 -9.81
CA SER A 206 18.24 -54.97 -8.53
C SER A 206 17.82 -54.15 -7.30
N ASP A 207 17.58 -52.85 -7.46
CA ASP A 207 17.11 -51.94 -6.40
C ASP A 207 15.58 -51.81 -6.33
N GLY A 208 14.84 -52.56 -7.15
CA GLY A 208 13.38 -52.53 -7.20
C GLY A 208 12.78 -51.43 -8.06
N SER A 209 13.58 -50.70 -8.85
CA SER A 209 13.08 -49.68 -9.77
C SER A 209 12.88 -50.20 -11.20
N TYR A 210 12.07 -49.49 -11.99
CA TYR A 210 11.83 -49.78 -13.41
C TYR A 210 12.57 -48.78 -14.28
N PHE A 211 13.46 -49.27 -15.16
CA PHE A 211 14.23 -48.43 -16.06
C PHE A 211 13.40 -47.92 -17.24
N ILE A 212 13.50 -46.63 -17.52
CA ILE A 212 12.94 -45.96 -18.68
C ILE A 212 14.07 -45.23 -19.39
N ASP A 213 14.37 -45.66 -20.61
CA ASP A 213 15.43 -45.11 -21.45
C ASP A 213 15.04 -43.77 -22.08
N ARG A 214 14.90 -42.74 -21.24
CA ARG A 214 14.54 -41.36 -21.62
C ARG A 214 15.26 -40.35 -20.74
N ASP A 215 15.37 -39.13 -21.25
CA ASP A 215 15.90 -37.98 -20.50
C ASP A 215 15.01 -37.64 -19.28
N PRO A 216 15.55 -37.59 -18.05
CA PRO A 216 14.78 -37.26 -16.85
C PRO A 216 14.39 -35.79 -16.70
N THR A 217 14.97 -34.87 -17.48
CA THR A 217 14.86 -33.40 -17.31
C THR A 217 13.40 -32.94 -17.18
N HIS A 218 12.54 -33.41 -18.07
CA HIS A 218 11.12 -33.02 -18.12
C HIS A 218 10.18 -34.03 -17.45
N PHE A 219 10.68 -35.16 -16.94
CA PHE A 219 9.84 -36.24 -16.45
C PHE A 219 9.00 -35.85 -15.22
N ARG A 220 9.47 -34.89 -14.43
CA ARG A 220 8.68 -34.30 -13.32
C ARG A 220 7.40 -33.63 -13.82
N LEU A 221 7.44 -32.97 -14.97
CA LEU A 221 6.26 -32.31 -15.56
C LEU A 221 5.23 -33.35 -16.02
N VAL A 222 5.68 -34.47 -16.57
CA VAL A 222 4.84 -35.61 -16.94
C VAL A 222 4.13 -36.19 -15.71
N LEU A 223 4.87 -36.40 -14.60
CA LEU A 223 4.27 -36.89 -13.36
C LEU A 223 3.28 -35.90 -12.75
N ASN A 224 3.58 -34.60 -12.79
CA ASN A 224 2.65 -33.57 -12.31
C ASN A 224 1.38 -33.52 -13.16
N TYR A 225 1.50 -33.60 -14.49
CA TYR A 225 0.36 -33.74 -15.39
C TYR A 225 -0.48 -34.97 -15.06
N LEU A 226 0.14 -36.14 -14.84
CA LEU A 226 -0.59 -37.37 -14.51
C LEU A 226 -1.24 -37.35 -13.11
N ARG A 227 -0.77 -36.51 -12.19
CA ARG A 227 -1.40 -36.31 -10.88
C ARG A 227 -2.68 -35.48 -10.98
N ASP A 228 -2.62 -34.40 -11.75
CA ASP A 228 -3.66 -33.37 -11.75
C ASP A 228 -4.55 -33.39 -13.00
N LEU A 229 -4.14 -34.14 -14.04
CA LEU A 229 -4.67 -34.13 -15.41
C LEU A 229 -4.78 -32.73 -16.02
N ARG A 230 -3.93 -31.81 -15.55
CA ARG A 230 -3.85 -30.41 -15.97
C ARG A 230 -2.41 -30.09 -16.32
N ILE A 231 -2.24 -29.41 -17.44
CA ILE A 231 -0.97 -28.79 -17.79
C ILE A 231 -0.92 -27.47 -17.02
N SER A 232 0.21 -27.19 -16.35
CA SER A 232 0.40 -25.91 -15.66
C SER A 232 0.13 -24.74 -16.61
N PRO A 233 -0.59 -23.68 -16.21
CA PRO A 233 -0.79 -22.49 -17.04
C PRO A 233 0.53 -21.89 -17.57
N VAL A 234 1.63 -22.10 -16.83
CA VAL A 234 3.00 -21.71 -17.20
C VAL A 234 3.47 -22.37 -18.52
N ILE A 235 2.97 -23.56 -18.85
CA ILE A 235 3.32 -24.28 -20.09
C ILE A 235 2.35 -23.91 -21.24
N LEU A 236 1.20 -23.32 -20.92
CA LEU A 236 0.12 -23.01 -21.87
C LEU A 236 -0.04 -21.52 -22.19
N GLN A 237 0.75 -20.61 -21.60
CA GLN A 237 0.69 -19.21 -21.95
C GLN A 237 1.31 -19.00 -23.33
N ASP A 238 0.47 -18.64 -24.29
CA ASP A 238 0.93 -18.05 -25.55
C ASP A 238 1.39 -16.62 -25.26
N ASP A 239 2.61 -16.50 -24.74
CA ASP A 239 3.25 -15.23 -24.40
C ASP A 239 3.41 -14.30 -25.61
N THR A 240 3.20 -14.79 -26.84
CA THR A 240 3.32 -13.97 -28.04
C THR A 240 2.39 -12.75 -28.02
N VAL A 241 1.23 -12.89 -27.36
CA VAL A 241 0.27 -11.80 -27.13
C VAL A 241 0.86 -10.70 -26.22
N ASN A 242 1.85 -11.02 -25.40
CA ASN A 242 2.55 -10.09 -24.51
C ASN A 242 3.72 -9.35 -25.18
N GLY A 243 4.04 -9.69 -26.44
CA GLY A 243 5.14 -9.07 -27.19
C GLY A 243 6.49 -9.77 -27.03
N PHE A 244 6.54 -10.95 -26.41
CA PHE A 244 7.73 -11.78 -26.32
C PHE A 244 7.39 -13.29 -26.35
N SER A 245 8.38 -14.15 -26.56
CA SER A 245 8.21 -15.60 -26.42
C SER A 245 9.46 -16.25 -25.87
N VAL A 246 9.30 -17.47 -25.36
CA VAL A 246 10.42 -18.34 -24.96
C VAL A 246 10.29 -19.71 -25.60
N GLU A 247 11.40 -20.23 -26.10
CA GLU A 247 11.52 -21.59 -26.60
C GLU A 247 12.56 -22.33 -25.75
N TYR A 248 12.18 -23.48 -25.20
CA TYR A 248 13.04 -24.29 -24.34
C TYR A 248 13.69 -25.41 -25.13
N PHE A 249 14.99 -25.59 -24.94
CA PHE A 249 15.80 -26.69 -25.46
C PHE A 249 16.48 -27.42 -24.29
N ASP A 250 17.16 -28.52 -24.59
CA ASP A 250 17.74 -29.39 -23.56
C ASP A 250 18.70 -28.66 -22.61
N ASN A 251 19.52 -27.74 -23.13
CA ASN A 251 20.58 -27.07 -22.35
C ASN A 251 20.57 -25.53 -22.47
N TYR A 252 19.62 -24.96 -23.20
CA TYR A 252 19.50 -23.52 -23.38
C TYR A 252 18.05 -23.15 -23.64
N LYS A 253 17.73 -21.86 -23.54
CA LYS A 253 16.45 -21.29 -23.94
C LYS A 253 16.66 -20.13 -24.90
N ILE A 254 15.74 -19.95 -25.84
CA ILE A 254 15.73 -18.80 -26.74
C ILE A 254 14.62 -17.88 -26.27
N VAL A 255 14.96 -16.65 -25.96
CA VAL A 255 14.01 -15.59 -25.62
C VAL A 255 13.91 -14.65 -26.80
N HIS A 256 12.70 -14.43 -27.32
CA HIS A 256 12.44 -13.54 -28.46
C HIS A 256 11.63 -12.34 -27.99
N ASN A 257 12.20 -11.14 -28.09
CA ASN A 257 11.44 -9.89 -28.05
C ASN A 257 10.79 -9.69 -29.43
N LEU A 258 9.47 -9.90 -29.51
CA LEU A 258 8.73 -9.87 -30.77
C LEU A 258 8.49 -8.44 -31.27
N LEU A 259 8.51 -7.44 -30.38
CA LEU A 259 8.27 -6.04 -30.71
C LEU A 259 9.49 -5.41 -31.42
N ASN A 260 10.69 -5.69 -30.93
CA ASN A 260 11.93 -5.24 -31.57
C ASN A 260 12.55 -6.26 -32.53
N ASN A 261 11.98 -7.47 -32.60
CA ASN A 261 12.52 -8.61 -33.34
C ASN A 261 13.96 -8.99 -32.90
N GLU A 262 14.18 -9.10 -31.60
CA GLU A 262 15.49 -9.43 -31.01
C GLU A 262 15.46 -10.83 -30.39
N LYS A 263 16.44 -11.66 -30.70
CA LYS A 263 16.53 -13.04 -30.22
C LYS A 263 17.75 -13.24 -29.35
N TYR A 264 17.54 -13.79 -28.16
CA TYR A 264 18.58 -14.01 -27.17
C TYR A 264 18.69 -15.49 -26.85
N MET A 265 19.90 -16.04 -26.97
CA MET A 265 20.19 -17.40 -26.53
C MET A 265 20.72 -17.37 -25.11
N LEU A 266 20.03 -18.05 -24.21
CA LEU A 266 20.37 -18.11 -22.79
C LEU A 266 20.88 -19.51 -22.46
N VAL A 267 22.17 -19.61 -22.18
CA VAL A 267 22.85 -20.87 -21.86
C VAL A 267 23.05 -20.99 -20.34
N CYS A 268 23.01 -22.21 -19.81
CA CYS A 268 23.27 -22.48 -18.38
C CYS A 268 24.59 -23.26 -18.18
N CYS A 269 25.01 -23.40 -16.91
CA CYS A 269 26.01 -24.38 -16.46
C CYS A 269 27.43 -24.28 -17.05
N GLY A 270 27.88 -23.07 -17.43
CA GLY A 270 29.27 -22.86 -17.89
C GLY A 270 29.56 -23.45 -19.26
N MET A 271 28.52 -23.72 -20.07
CA MET A 271 28.70 -24.06 -21.47
C MET A 271 29.44 -22.95 -22.23
N ALA A 272 30.15 -23.35 -23.29
CA ALA A 272 30.79 -22.40 -24.18
C ALA A 272 29.72 -21.51 -24.83
N LEU A 273 29.96 -20.21 -24.80
CA LEU A 273 29.15 -19.24 -25.54
C LEU A 273 29.54 -19.36 -27.02
N ASP A 274 28.75 -20.11 -27.78
CA ASP A 274 28.86 -20.09 -29.24
C ASP A 274 28.29 -18.75 -29.72
N ASN A 275 29.19 -17.85 -30.15
CA ASN A 275 28.82 -16.57 -30.77
C ASN A 275 28.24 -16.83 -32.18
N ASN A 276 27.01 -17.35 -32.22
CA ASN A 276 26.25 -17.47 -33.45
C ASN A 276 25.72 -16.09 -33.84
N THR A 277 25.97 -15.66 -35.08
CA THR A 277 25.48 -14.39 -35.65
C THR A 277 23.97 -14.34 -35.83
N GLU A 278 23.27 -15.47 -35.64
CA GLU A 278 21.81 -15.56 -35.71
C GLU A 278 21.10 -14.88 -34.54
N TYR A 279 21.77 -14.75 -33.38
CA TYR A 279 21.19 -14.17 -32.18
C TYR A 279 21.67 -12.74 -31.96
N THR A 280 20.79 -11.89 -31.42
CA THR A 280 21.10 -10.53 -30.98
C THR A 280 22.13 -10.55 -29.85
N GLY A 281 22.07 -11.56 -28.97
CA GLY A 281 23.04 -11.76 -27.90
C GLY A 281 22.97 -13.17 -27.33
N VAL A 282 24.09 -13.63 -26.77
CA VAL A 282 24.20 -14.93 -26.11
C VAL A 282 24.68 -14.70 -24.68
N PHE A 283 23.91 -15.17 -23.70
CA PHE A 283 24.17 -14.88 -22.29
C PHE A 283 24.18 -16.14 -21.44
N SER A 284 25.10 -16.17 -20.49
CA SER A 284 25.05 -17.16 -19.40
C SER A 284 24.03 -16.71 -18.37
N THR A 285 23.13 -17.62 -18.01
CA THR A 285 22.12 -17.41 -16.96
C THR A 285 22.52 -18.14 -15.67
N PRO A 286 22.26 -17.55 -14.48
CA PRO A 286 21.68 -16.21 -14.27
C PRO A 286 22.71 -15.08 -14.46
N ILE A 287 22.27 -13.96 -15.03
CA ILE A 287 23.12 -12.76 -15.21
C ILE A 287 23.47 -12.14 -13.85
N GLN A 288 24.73 -11.78 -13.66
CA GLN A 288 25.23 -11.27 -12.38
C GLN A 288 25.31 -9.74 -12.32
N ASN A 289 25.90 -9.11 -13.34
CA ASN A 289 26.15 -7.66 -13.36
C ASN A 289 25.38 -7.03 -14.51
N ILE A 290 24.52 -6.07 -14.21
CA ILE A 290 23.74 -5.36 -15.23
C ILE A 290 23.90 -3.84 -15.18
N ALA A 291 23.76 -3.20 -16.33
CA ALA A 291 23.60 -1.75 -16.44
C ALA A 291 22.25 -1.44 -17.07
N ILE A 292 21.65 -0.31 -16.69
CA ILE A 292 20.43 0.20 -17.34
C ILE A 292 20.80 1.41 -18.19
N ASP A 293 20.48 1.36 -19.48
CA ASP A 293 20.65 2.48 -20.40
C ASP A 293 19.31 2.83 -21.04
N SER A 294 18.80 4.00 -20.68
CA SER A 294 17.57 4.63 -21.21
C SER A 294 16.26 3.90 -20.87
N ALA A 295 16.29 2.58 -20.63
CA ALA A 295 15.14 1.77 -20.23
C ALA A 295 14.87 1.84 -18.71
N LEU A 296 14.74 3.04 -18.14
CA LEU A 296 14.56 3.20 -16.68
C LEU A 296 13.32 2.48 -16.13
N TYR A 297 12.29 2.28 -16.96
CA TYR A 297 11.09 1.51 -16.63
C TYR A 297 11.35 0.03 -16.29
N THR A 298 12.56 -0.49 -16.51
CA THR A 298 12.92 -1.85 -16.09
C THR A 298 13.29 -1.93 -14.61
N LEU A 299 13.68 -0.81 -13.99
CA LEU A 299 14.10 -0.75 -12.59
C LEU A 299 13.06 -1.35 -11.63
N PRO A 300 11.76 -1.02 -11.72
CA PRO A 300 10.73 -1.63 -10.89
C PRO A 300 10.63 -3.16 -11.04
N PHE A 301 10.89 -3.73 -12.22
CA PHE A 301 10.91 -5.18 -12.39
C PHE A 301 12.07 -5.81 -11.61
N PHE A 302 13.26 -5.21 -11.69
CA PHE A 302 14.41 -5.65 -10.89
C PHE A 302 14.14 -5.51 -9.40
N GLU A 303 13.47 -4.45 -8.96
CA GLU A 303 13.05 -4.31 -7.57
C GLU A 303 12.09 -5.40 -7.13
N LEU A 304 11.04 -5.66 -7.91
CA LEU A 304 10.03 -6.68 -7.61
C LEU A 304 10.61 -8.10 -7.58
N LEU A 305 11.59 -8.35 -8.46
CA LEU A 305 12.35 -9.59 -8.54
C LEU A 305 13.48 -9.70 -7.51
N ASN A 306 13.65 -8.68 -6.65
CA ASN A 306 14.72 -8.59 -5.66
C ASN A 306 16.15 -8.67 -6.24
N LEU A 307 16.33 -8.10 -7.45
CA LEU A 307 17.58 -8.04 -8.20
C LEU A 307 18.28 -6.68 -8.11
N THR A 308 17.91 -5.82 -7.15
CA THR A 308 18.48 -4.47 -7.01
C THR A 308 20.01 -4.46 -6.96
N ASN A 309 20.61 -5.46 -6.31
CA ASN A 309 22.07 -5.59 -6.16
C ASN A 309 22.79 -6.02 -7.45
N HIS A 310 22.06 -6.50 -8.47
CA HIS A 310 22.65 -6.84 -9.77
C HIS A 310 22.93 -5.58 -10.59
N VAL A 311 22.21 -4.47 -10.33
CA VAL A 311 22.36 -3.21 -11.07
C VAL A 311 23.62 -2.47 -10.63
N GLN A 312 24.59 -2.37 -11.54
CA GLN A 312 25.90 -1.76 -11.32
C GLN A 312 26.01 -0.33 -11.86
N ALA A 313 25.19 0.04 -12.85
CA ALA A 313 25.16 1.37 -13.47
C ALA A 313 23.77 1.72 -13.99
N ILE A 314 23.43 3.02 -14.00
CA ILE A 314 22.18 3.52 -14.58
C ILE A 314 22.43 4.80 -15.37
N VAL A 315 21.86 4.90 -16.57
CA VAL A 315 21.86 6.10 -17.40
C VAL A 315 20.44 6.35 -17.93
N PRO A 316 19.90 7.58 -17.82
CA PRO A 316 20.43 8.74 -17.10
C PRO A 316 20.13 8.69 -15.58
N VAL A 317 21.16 8.86 -14.74
CA VAL A 317 21.05 8.83 -13.26
C VAL A 317 20.05 9.87 -12.73
N ASN A 318 20.01 11.06 -13.33
CA ASN A 318 19.18 12.18 -12.85
C ASN A 318 17.67 11.93 -12.94
N ASN A 319 17.24 10.92 -13.71
CA ASN A 319 15.83 10.59 -13.90
C ASN A 319 15.40 9.42 -13.01
N VAL A 320 16.32 8.78 -12.28
CA VAL A 320 15.98 7.68 -11.37
C VAL A 320 15.10 8.20 -10.24
N THR A 321 13.99 7.52 -9.99
CA THR A 321 13.03 7.90 -8.95
C THR A 321 13.17 7.05 -7.70
N SER A 322 13.43 5.75 -7.85
CA SER A 322 13.56 4.83 -6.73
C SER A 322 14.77 5.14 -5.84
N PRO A 323 14.58 5.23 -4.50
CA PRO A 323 15.66 5.42 -3.56
C PRO A 323 16.55 4.18 -3.44
N CYS A 324 16.12 3.03 -3.95
CA CYS A 324 16.86 1.77 -3.89
C CYS A 324 18.14 1.80 -4.74
N TYR A 325 18.23 2.75 -5.66
CA TYR A 325 19.36 2.95 -6.55
C TYR A 325 20.12 4.26 -6.27
N ALA A 326 19.87 4.92 -5.14
CA ALA A 326 20.44 6.24 -4.83
C ALA A 326 21.99 6.30 -4.86
N ASN A 327 22.66 5.15 -4.66
CA ASN A 327 24.12 5.06 -4.65
C ASN A 327 24.74 4.70 -6.02
N LEU A 328 23.93 4.53 -7.06
CA LEU A 328 24.42 4.14 -8.38
C LEU A 328 24.80 5.35 -9.23
N THR A 329 25.81 5.15 -10.08
CA THR A 329 26.35 6.15 -11.00
C THR A 329 26.20 5.72 -12.45
N ALA A 330 26.45 6.64 -13.38
CA ALA A 330 26.48 6.33 -14.82
C ALA A 330 27.63 5.37 -15.19
N THR A 331 28.70 5.36 -14.39
CA THR A 331 29.82 4.43 -14.54
C THR A 331 29.57 3.16 -13.72
N PRO A 332 29.79 1.97 -14.30
CA PRO A 332 29.60 0.71 -13.58
C PRO A 332 30.63 0.53 -12.48
N GLN A 333 30.17 0.04 -11.33
CA GLN A 333 31.06 -0.32 -10.22
C GLN A 333 31.93 -1.56 -10.55
N ASN A 334 31.44 -2.45 -11.43
CA ASN A 334 32.17 -3.58 -11.98
C ASN A 334 31.96 -3.66 -13.50
N SER A 335 33.05 -3.64 -14.27
CA SER A 335 33.01 -3.67 -15.74
C SER A 335 33.12 -5.08 -16.33
N THR A 336 33.38 -6.10 -15.52
CA THR A 336 33.51 -7.49 -16.00
C THR A 336 32.14 -8.14 -16.19
N ASN A 337 31.91 -8.70 -17.39
CA ASN A 337 30.68 -9.40 -17.77
C ASN A 337 29.39 -8.57 -17.54
N LEU A 338 29.48 -7.26 -17.76
CA LEU A 338 28.36 -6.33 -17.63
C LEU A 338 27.40 -6.49 -18.83
N VAL A 339 26.12 -6.72 -18.54
CA VAL A 339 25.06 -6.79 -19.56
C VAL A 339 24.15 -5.57 -19.46
N THR A 340 23.92 -4.88 -20.58
CA THR A 340 23.15 -3.63 -20.58
C THR A 340 21.70 -3.86 -20.99
N PHE A 341 20.76 -3.58 -20.09
CA PHE A 341 19.33 -3.51 -20.41
C PHE A 341 19.01 -2.12 -20.97
N THR A 342 18.38 -2.09 -22.14
CA THR A 342 18.08 -0.87 -22.88
C THR A 342 16.76 -0.99 -23.63
N THR A 343 16.30 0.09 -24.27
CA THR A 343 15.02 0.11 -25.02
C THR A 343 15.11 -0.69 -26.32
N LYS A 344 16.31 -0.74 -26.90
CA LYS A 344 16.64 -1.55 -28.08
C LYS A 344 18.11 -1.91 -28.07
N SER A 345 18.42 -3.18 -28.28
CA SER A 345 19.79 -3.67 -28.28
C SER A 345 20.64 -2.99 -29.34
N ASN A 346 21.84 -2.59 -28.93
CA ASN A 346 22.84 -1.91 -29.76
C ASN A 346 24.16 -2.69 -29.86
N SER A 347 24.27 -3.82 -29.16
CA SER A 347 25.46 -4.67 -29.08
C SER A 347 25.08 -6.11 -28.71
N THR A 348 26.03 -7.04 -28.86
CA THR A 348 25.84 -8.43 -28.41
C THR A 348 25.81 -8.59 -26.90
N SER A 349 26.17 -7.54 -26.16
CA SER A 349 26.13 -7.49 -24.69
C SER A 349 24.96 -6.67 -24.15
N SER A 350 23.99 -6.31 -25.00
CA SER A 350 22.79 -5.59 -24.59
C SER A 350 21.51 -6.38 -24.84
N ILE A 351 20.54 -6.16 -23.97
CA ILE A 351 19.21 -6.74 -24.00
C ILE A 351 18.20 -5.60 -24.18
N GLY A 352 17.41 -5.66 -25.24
CA GLY A 352 16.29 -4.77 -25.47
C GLY A 352 15.08 -5.22 -24.66
N VAL A 353 14.42 -4.27 -24.00
CA VAL A 353 13.16 -4.45 -23.30
C VAL A 353 12.14 -3.50 -23.94
N SER A 354 10.91 -3.94 -24.13
CA SER A 354 9.87 -3.16 -24.81
C SER A 354 8.59 -3.09 -23.99
N ALA A 355 8.73 -3.10 -22.67
CA ALA A 355 7.60 -2.99 -21.73
C ALA A 355 6.88 -1.64 -21.82
N ASP A 356 7.50 -0.62 -22.42
CA ASP A 356 6.94 0.71 -22.66
C ASP A 356 6.23 0.87 -24.00
N ASP A 357 6.13 -0.20 -24.80
CA ASP A 357 5.49 -0.12 -26.11
C ASP A 357 3.99 0.28 -25.98
N PRO A 358 3.53 1.32 -26.70
CA PRO A 358 2.18 1.87 -26.58
C PRO A 358 1.09 0.95 -27.14
N SER A 359 1.45 -0.11 -27.88
CA SER A 359 0.52 -1.12 -28.37
C SER A 359 0.11 -2.13 -27.30
N LEU A 360 0.83 -2.19 -26.18
CA LEU A 360 0.55 -3.11 -25.08
C LEU A 360 -0.52 -2.56 -24.13
N THR A 361 -1.35 -3.45 -23.59
CA THR A 361 -2.26 -3.16 -22.47
C THR A 361 -1.51 -3.10 -21.13
N PRO A 362 -2.09 -2.54 -20.05
CA PRO A 362 -1.43 -2.48 -18.75
C PRO A 362 -0.95 -3.83 -18.21
N LEU A 363 -1.76 -4.89 -18.35
CA LEU A 363 -1.38 -6.23 -17.93
C LEU A 363 -0.34 -6.87 -18.86
N GLN A 364 -0.32 -6.53 -20.15
CA GLN A 364 0.75 -6.97 -21.05
C GLN A 364 2.07 -6.29 -20.72
N GLN A 365 2.09 -4.97 -20.47
CA GLN A 365 3.30 -4.26 -20.03
C GLN A 365 3.86 -4.85 -18.72
N MET A 366 3.00 -5.14 -17.74
CA MET A 366 3.42 -5.78 -16.48
C MET A 366 3.99 -7.19 -16.69
N SER A 367 3.51 -7.93 -17.69
CA SER A 367 3.99 -9.30 -17.96
C SER A 367 5.47 -9.36 -18.36
N TRP A 368 6.08 -8.24 -18.76
CA TRP A 368 7.51 -8.14 -19.03
C TRP A 368 8.38 -8.39 -17.78
N ILE A 369 7.80 -8.45 -16.58
CA ILE A 369 8.48 -9.01 -15.42
C ILE A 369 8.92 -10.48 -15.65
N VAL A 370 8.13 -11.26 -16.39
CA VAL A 370 8.46 -12.64 -16.78
C VAL A 370 9.56 -12.64 -17.83
N TYR A 371 9.49 -11.74 -18.82
CA TYR A 371 10.56 -11.55 -19.81
C TYR A 371 11.91 -11.27 -19.14
N VAL A 372 11.94 -10.30 -18.21
CA VAL A 372 13.14 -9.97 -17.44
C VAL A 372 13.61 -11.19 -16.63
N ALA A 373 12.69 -11.94 -16.03
CA ALA A 373 13.02 -13.08 -15.19
C ALA A 373 13.68 -14.26 -15.95
N TYR A 374 13.46 -14.41 -17.26
CA TYR A 374 14.18 -15.41 -18.07
C TYR A 374 15.70 -15.24 -17.97
N PHE A 375 16.21 -14.01 -17.86
CA PHE A 375 17.65 -13.75 -17.81
C PHE A 375 18.28 -14.06 -16.43
N PHE A 376 17.47 -14.41 -15.43
CA PHE A 376 17.90 -14.65 -14.05
C PHE A 376 17.42 -16.00 -13.49
N ASP A 377 16.82 -16.86 -14.32
CA ASP A 377 16.21 -18.15 -13.91
C ASP A 377 15.17 -18.00 -12.79
N MET A 378 14.31 -16.98 -12.91
CA MET A 378 13.27 -16.67 -11.92
C MET A 378 11.85 -16.68 -12.48
N GLU A 379 11.62 -17.40 -13.57
CA GLU A 379 10.35 -17.45 -14.30
C GLU A 379 9.20 -17.81 -13.36
N TYR A 380 9.37 -18.87 -12.57
CA TYR A 380 8.34 -19.34 -11.64
C TYR A 380 7.96 -18.24 -10.63
N TYR A 381 8.95 -17.57 -10.03
CA TYR A 381 8.68 -16.50 -9.07
C TYR A 381 8.00 -15.30 -9.74
N ALA A 382 8.47 -14.90 -10.92
CA ALA A 382 7.89 -13.81 -11.69
C ALA A 382 6.44 -14.10 -12.11
N SER A 383 6.13 -15.33 -12.53
CA SER A 383 4.76 -15.76 -12.89
C SER A 383 3.82 -15.72 -11.69
N GLN A 384 4.28 -16.13 -10.50
CA GLN A 384 3.49 -16.03 -9.27
C GLN A 384 3.20 -14.58 -8.90
N LEU A 385 4.21 -13.71 -9.00
CA LEU A 385 4.06 -12.28 -8.71
C LEU A 385 3.11 -11.60 -9.72
N TYR A 386 3.31 -11.85 -11.01
CA TYR A 386 2.42 -11.37 -12.07
C TYR A 386 0.97 -11.78 -11.81
N SER A 387 0.75 -13.06 -11.48
CA SER A 387 -0.59 -13.60 -11.19
C SER A 387 -1.24 -12.90 -9.98
N SER A 388 -0.46 -12.67 -8.91
CA SER A 388 -0.95 -11.97 -7.71
C SER A 388 -1.38 -10.53 -8.01
N LEU A 389 -0.52 -9.75 -8.68
CA LEU A 389 -0.84 -8.35 -9.02
C LEU A 389 -2.00 -8.26 -10.02
N LYS A 390 -2.07 -9.20 -10.97
CA LYS A 390 -3.18 -9.29 -11.93
C LYS A 390 -4.52 -9.50 -11.22
N VAL A 391 -4.58 -10.36 -10.20
CA VAL A 391 -5.82 -10.56 -9.43
C VAL A 391 -6.28 -9.26 -8.78
N ASN A 392 -5.37 -8.46 -8.22
CA ASN A 392 -5.72 -7.19 -7.61
C ASN A 392 -6.23 -6.16 -8.65
N TYR A 393 -5.55 -6.06 -9.80
CA TYR A 393 -5.97 -5.22 -10.92
C TYR A 393 -7.38 -5.58 -11.43
N GLU A 394 -7.61 -6.87 -11.69
CA GLU A 394 -8.90 -7.37 -12.21
C GLU A 394 -10.03 -7.22 -11.18
N CYS A 395 -9.72 -7.28 -9.88
CA CYS A 395 -10.67 -6.96 -8.82
C CYS A 395 -11.13 -5.50 -8.90
N HIS A 396 -10.20 -4.55 -9.03
CA HIS A 396 -10.53 -3.14 -9.19
C HIS A 396 -11.42 -2.93 -10.42
N LYS A 397 -11.03 -3.49 -11.57
CA LYS A 397 -11.83 -3.45 -12.80
C LYS A 397 -13.25 -3.97 -12.63
N SER A 398 -13.39 -5.15 -12.02
CA SER A 398 -14.69 -5.81 -11.84
C SER A 398 -15.64 -5.03 -10.92
N ASN A 399 -15.10 -4.32 -9.93
CA ASN A 399 -15.92 -3.53 -9.00
C ASN A 399 -16.63 -2.35 -9.69
N LEU A 400 -16.13 -1.88 -10.83
CA LEU A 400 -16.55 -0.63 -11.48
C LEU A 400 -17.55 -0.81 -12.64
N LEU A 401 -17.91 -2.05 -12.98
CA LEU A 401 -18.77 -2.41 -14.13
C LEU A 401 -20.07 -1.60 -14.24
N LEU A 402 -20.62 -1.11 -13.12
CA LEU A 402 -21.92 -0.41 -13.08
C LEU A 402 -21.87 0.92 -12.31
N ALA A 403 -20.68 1.51 -12.14
CA ALA A 403 -20.51 2.78 -11.45
C ALA A 403 -20.91 4.00 -12.30
N GLY A 404 -20.91 3.86 -13.63
CA GLY A 404 -21.34 4.89 -14.58
C GLY A 404 -20.18 5.76 -15.08
N ALA A 405 -19.80 5.58 -16.34
CA ALA A 405 -18.55 6.13 -16.88
C ALA A 405 -18.49 7.67 -16.90
N LYS A 406 -17.31 8.19 -16.53
CA LYS A 406 -16.89 9.57 -16.76
C LYS A 406 -15.90 9.66 -17.92
N ASN A 407 -15.89 10.80 -18.59
CA ASN A 407 -15.01 11.06 -19.72
C ASN A 407 -13.69 11.68 -19.20
N ILE A 408 -12.57 11.02 -19.49
CA ILE A 408 -11.24 11.47 -19.10
C ILE A 408 -10.46 11.88 -20.36
N ALA A 409 -9.89 13.07 -20.38
CA ALA A 409 -8.92 13.47 -21.38
C ALA A 409 -7.50 13.34 -20.83
N TRP A 410 -6.60 12.74 -21.60
CA TRP A 410 -5.18 12.65 -21.25
C TRP A 410 -4.38 13.61 -22.12
N THR A 411 -3.82 14.66 -21.53
CA THR A 411 -3.22 15.78 -22.25
C THR A 411 -1.73 15.92 -22.02
N SER A 412 -1.02 16.47 -23.00
CA SER A 412 0.35 16.96 -22.84
C SER A 412 0.57 18.20 -23.68
N TYR A 413 1.39 19.12 -23.20
CA TYR A 413 1.78 20.35 -23.86
C TYR A 413 3.30 20.41 -23.93
N ASP A 414 3.86 20.62 -25.11
CA ASP A 414 5.31 20.67 -25.31
C ASP A 414 5.90 22.10 -25.27
N GLY A 415 5.06 23.11 -25.02
CA GLY A 415 5.43 24.52 -25.11
C GLY A 415 4.96 25.20 -26.41
N SER A 416 4.48 24.42 -27.38
CA SER A 416 4.01 24.90 -28.69
C SER A 416 2.65 24.34 -29.10
N ALA A 417 2.39 23.06 -28.83
CA ALA A 417 1.17 22.38 -29.26
C ALA A 417 0.63 21.47 -28.15
N TRP A 418 -0.69 21.31 -28.14
CA TRP A 418 -1.37 20.41 -27.21
C TRP A 418 -1.59 19.05 -27.86
N THR A 419 -1.37 17.99 -27.11
CA THR A 419 -1.59 16.61 -27.56
C THR A 419 -2.64 15.96 -26.67
N LEU A 420 -3.63 15.34 -27.31
CA LEU A 420 -4.59 14.44 -26.67
C LEU A 420 -4.12 13.01 -26.95
N LYS A 421 -3.67 12.33 -25.90
CA LYS A 421 -3.05 11.01 -25.98
C LYS A 421 -4.10 9.92 -26.16
N TYR A 422 -3.84 9.01 -27.07
CA TYR A 422 -4.57 7.76 -27.23
C TYR A 422 -3.62 6.68 -27.73
N ASP A 423 -3.40 5.70 -26.87
CA ASP A 423 -2.66 4.47 -27.13
C ASP A 423 -3.37 3.32 -26.43
N ASN A 424 -2.95 2.07 -26.71
CA ASN A 424 -3.65 0.91 -26.21
C ASN A 424 -3.56 0.82 -24.68
N TYR A 425 -2.41 1.19 -24.10
CA TYR A 425 -2.22 1.24 -22.66
C TYR A 425 -3.22 2.20 -21.99
N THR A 426 -3.20 3.47 -22.40
CA THR A 426 -3.96 4.55 -21.77
C THR A 426 -5.46 4.33 -21.95
N ASN A 427 -5.89 3.89 -23.14
CA ASN A 427 -7.30 3.56 -23.39
C ASN A 427 -7.76 2.41 -22.51
N THR A 428 -7.01 1.29 -22.50
CA THR A 428 -7.37 0.11 -21.71
C THR A 428 -7.37 0.40 -20.21
N LEU A 429 -6.40 1.16 -19.71
CA LEU A 429 -6.33 1.55 -18.30
C LEU A 429 -7.58 2.35 -17.87
N ILE A 430 -8.01 3.31 -18.69
CA ILE A 430 -9.19 4.13 -18.42
C ILE A 430 -10.48 3.32 -18.55
N GLU A 431 -10.61 2.48 -19.57
CA GLU A 431 -11.76 1.60 -19.75
C GLU A 431 -11.88 0.59 -18.60
N ASP A 432 -10.76 -0.01 -18.18
CA ASP A 432 -10.71 -0.95 -17.05
C ASP A 432 -11.03 -0.26 -15.73
N ALA A 433 -10.72 1.03 -15.56
CA ALA A 433 -11.18 1.85 -14.44
C ALA A 433 -12.70 2.19 -14.49
N GLY A 434 -13.43 1.73 -15.52
CA GLY A 434 -14.85 2.01 -15.72
C GLY A 434 -15.15 3.36 -16.36
N MET A 435 -14.16 3.99 -17.00
CA MET A 435 -14.23 5.34 -17.56
C MET A 435 -14.11 5.30 -19.10
N LYS A 436 -14.13 6.47 -19.74
CA LYS A 436 -13.98 6.60 -21.20
C LYS A 436 -12.88 7.59 -21.54
N LEU A 437 -11.91 7.16 -22.34
CA LEU A 437 -10.88 8.06 -22.84
C LEU A 437 -11.46 8.95 -23.95
N VAL A 438 -11.32 10.25 -23.80
CA VAL A 438 -11.75 11.24 -24.80
C VAL A 438 -10.77 11.19 -25.97
N SER A 439 -11.22 10.67 -27.11
CA SER A 439 -10.54 10.78 -28.40
C SER A 439 -11.54 10.55 -29.53
N ALA A 440 -11.71 11.55 -30.41
CA ALA A 440 -12.65 11.44 -31.54
C ALA A 440 -12.18 10.44 -32.60
N SER A 441 -10.86 10.32 -32.81
CA SER A 441 -10.24 9.47 -33.84
C SER A 441 -9.71 8.14 -33.31
N LYS A 442 -9.79 7.89 -31.99
CA LYS A 442 -9.12 6.75 -31.33
C LYS A 442 -7.63 6.66 -31.69
N GLN A 443 -7.00 7.83 -31.79
CA GLN A 443 -5.58 8.01 -32.10
C GLN A 443 -5.08 9.25 -31.39
N THR A 444 -3.80 9.24 -30.99
CA THR A 444 -3.13 10.43 -30.46
C THR A 444 -3.24 11.55 -31.49
N LYS A 445 -3.72 12.72 -31.05
CA LYS A 445 -3.87 13.89 -31.92
C LYS A 445 -3.19 15.10 -31.29
N THR A 446 -2.36 15.77 -32.07
CA THR A 446 -1.72 17.04 -31.70
C THR A 446 -2.47 18.21 -32.36
N PHE A 447 -2.63 19.29 -31.62
CA PHE A 447 -3.40 20.48 -31.95
C PHE A 447 -2.50 21.72 -31.83
N SER A 448 -2.28 22.39 -32.96
CA SER A 448 -1.67 23.72 -32.98
C SER A 448 -2.71 24.83 -32.85
N ASP A 449 -3.97 24.56 -33.20
CA ASP A 449 -5.09 25.47 -33.03
C ASP A 449 -5.77 25.22 -31.66
N LEU A 450 -5.73 26.23 -30.80
CA LEU A 450 -6.31 26.15 -29.45
C LEU A 450 -7.84 26.02 -29.47
N THR A 451 -8.52 26.55 -30.48
CA THR A 451 -9.98 26.43 -30.62
C THR A 451 -10.36 24.98 -30.93
N GLU A 452 -9.60 24.31 -31.79
CA GLU A 452 -9.80 22.88 -32.06
C GLU A 452 -9.50 22.01 -30.84
N PHE A 453 -8.44 22.34 -30.11
CA PHE A 453 -8.10 21.65 -28.86
C PHE A 453 -9.21 21.79 -27.82
N GLN A 454 -9.68 23.01 -27.57
CA GLN A 454 -10.78 23.27 -26.64
C GLN A 454 -12.04 22.50 -27.04
N LYS A 455 -12.40 22.53 -28.33
CA LYS A 455 -13.55 21.77 -28.86
C LYS A 455 -13.41 20.27 -28.63
N ALA A 456 -12.20 19.72 -28.72
CA ALA A 456 -11.95 18.31 -28.45
C ALA A 456 -12.18 17.92 -26.98
N LEU A 457 -12.17 18.88 -26.04
CA LEU A 457 -12.39 18.67 -24.62
C LEU A 457 -13.83 18.97 -24.15
N ASN A 458 -14.77 19.29 -25.04
CA ASN A 458 -16.13 19.71 -24.68
C ASN A 458 -16.91 18.70 -23.82
N THR A 459 -16.61 17.41 -23.96
CA THR A 459 -17.31 16.34 -23.23
C THR A 459 -16.52 15.83 -22.02
N THR A 460 -15.39 16.43 -21.70
CA THR A 460 -14.45 15.96 -20.69
C THR A 460 -14.94 16.28 -19.28
N ASP A 461 -14.96 15.28 -18.40
CA ASP A 461 -15.26 15.44 -16.98
C ASP A 461 -13.97 15.63 -16.15
N PHE A 462 -12.89 14.91 -16.50
CA PHE A 462 -11.59 14.98 -15.82
C PHE A 462 -10.46 15.10 -16.84
N VAL A 463 -9.42 15.84 -16.48
CA VAL A 463 -8.18 15.91 -17.26
C VAL A 463 -7.04 15.30 -16.47
N ILE A 464 -6.26 14.43 -17.10
CA ILE A 464 -4.96 13.96 -16.61
C ILE A 464 -3.89 14.55 -17.53
N ASP A 465 -2.99 15.36 -16.98
CA ASP A 465 -1.97 16.08 -17.73
C ASP A 465 -0.57 15.52 -17.43
N GLU A 466 0.18 15.22 -18.49
CA GLU A 466 1.56 14.73 -18.43
C GLU A 466 2.57 15.72 -19.03
N SER A 467 2.18 17.00 -19.14
CA SER A 467 3.03 18.05 -19.70
C SER A 467 4.32 18.21 -18.87
N PRO A 468 5.52 18.22 -19.47
CA PRO A 468 6.76 18.40 -18.72
C PRO A 468 6.82 19.78 -18.07
N LYS A 469 7.51 19.88 -16.93
CA LYS A 469 7.71 21.15 -16.21
C LYS A 469 8.25 22.26 -17.12
N SER A 470 9.13 21.91 -18.06
CA SER A 470 9.74 22.84 -19.02
C SER A 470 8.75 23.47 -20.01
N ALA A 471 7.56 22.89 -20.18
CA ALA A 471 6.53 23.43 -21.07
C ALA A 471 5.86 24.68 -20.53
N PHE A 472 5.96 24.93 -19.21
CA PHE A 472 5.37 26.09 -18.56
C PHE A 472 6.44 27.00 -17.97
N LYS A 473 6.17 28.31 -17.98
CA LYS A 473 7.01 29.30 -17.30
C LYS A 473 7.04 29.07 -15.78
N GLU A 474 5.89 28.71 -15.23
CA GLU A 474 5.71 28.24 -13.86
C GLU A 474 4.77 27.05 -13.89
N LEU A 475 5.07 26.00 -13.13
CA LEU A 475 4.20 24.82 -13.06
C LEU A 475 3.01 25.11 -12.13
N SER A 476 2.02 25.82 -12.67
CA SER A 476 0.81 26.23 -11.96
C SER A 476 -0.44 26.01 -12.82
N PHE A 477 -1.59 25.82 -12.16
CA PHE A 477 -2.86 25.66 -12.86
C PHE A 477 -3.21 26.89 -13.71
N ASP A 478 -2.86 28.10 -13.25
CA ASP A 478 -3.04 29.33 -14.03
C ASP A 478 -2.20 29.35 -15.32
N SER A 479 -0.96 28.83 -15.27
CA SER A 479 -0.12 28.70 -16.46
C SER A 479 -0.68 27.66 -17.43
N TRP A 480 -1.27 26.58 -16.91
CA TRP A 480 -1.96 25.56 -17.71
C TRP A 480 -3.21 26.14 -18.41
N LEU A 481 -4.04 26.88 -17.69
CA LEU A 481 -5.20 27.59 -18.26
C LEU A 481 -4.76 28.57 -19.36
N THR A 482 -3.71 29.35 -19.10
CA THR A 482 -3.16 30.32 -20.05
C THR A 482 -2.65 29.61 -21.31
N ALA A 483 -1.91 28.52 -21.17
CA ALA A 483 -1.38 27.74 -22.29
C ALA A 483 -2.49 27.10 -23.15
N GLY A 484 -3.61 26.71 -22.53
CA GLY A 484 -4.80 26.21 -23.24
C GLY A 484 -5.78 27.31 -23.69
N ASN A 485 -5.48 28.59 -23.44
CA ASN A 485 -6.37 29.73 -23.64
C ASN A 485 -7.77 29.56 -22.99
N PHE A 486 -7.81 28.92 -21.83
CA PHE A 486 -9.04 28.71 -21.06
C PHE A 486 -9.32 29.90 -20.14
N SER A 487 -10.60 30.23 -19.97
CA SER A 487 -11.04 31.16 -18.93
C SER A 487 -11.23 30.43 -17.59
N PRO A 488 -10.86 31.03 -16.44
CA PRO A 488 -11.23 30.51 -15.13
C PRO A 488 -12.75 30.38 -14.91
N SER A 489 -13.55 31.15 -15.67
CA SER A 489 -15.01 31.10 -15.68
C SER A 489 -15.58 30.30 -16.86
N SER A 490 -14.82 29.36 -17.42
CA SER A 490 -15.27 28.58 -18.59
C SER A 490 -16.45 27.66 -18.28
N GLU A 491 -17.16 27.25 -19.33
CA GLU A 491 -18.26 26.29 -19.27
C GLU A 491 -17.80 24.82 -19.12
N PHE A 492 -16.49 24.56 -19.18
CA PHE A 492 -15.96 23.20 -19.04
C PHE A 492 -16.11 22.71 -17.60
N SER A 493 -16.82 21.59 -17.41
CA SER A 493 -17.06 21.00 -16.08
C SER A 493 -15.76 20.76 -15.34
N PHE A 494 -14.75 20.17 -15.99
CA PHE A 494 -13.45 19.87 -15.39
C PHE A 494 -12.70 21.11 -14.86
N ILE A 495 -12.95 22.31 -15.42
CA ILE A 495 -12.37 23.56 -14.91
C ILE A 495 -13.18 24.04 -13.69
N SER A 496 -14.50 24.10 -13.83
CA SER A 496 -15.39 24.56 -12.75
C SER A 496 -15.32 23.67 -11.51
N GLU A 497 -15.12 22.37 -11.68
CA GLU A 497 -14.99 21.37 -10.61
C GLU A 497 -13.54 21.18 -10.13
N LYS A 498 -12.57 21.89 -10.73
CA LYS A 498 -11.13 21.73 -10.45
C LYS A 498 -10.67 20.28 -10.58
N ALA A 499 -11.11 19.62 -11.65
CA ALA A 499 -10.83 18.23 -11.98
C ALA A 499 -9.69 18.08 -13.00
N VAL A 500 -8.62 18.88 -12.85
CA VAL A 500 -7.38 18.74 -13.62
C VAL A 500 -6.31 18.16 -12.70
N TYR A 501 -5.80 17.00 -13.09
CA TYR A 501 -4.81 16.22 -12.38
C TYR A 501 -3.53 16.10 -13.21
N ARG A 502 -2.42 15.82 -12.55
CA ARG A 502 -1.14 15.55 -13.22
C ARG A 502 -0.54 14.22 -12.77
N THR A 503 0.31 13.62 -13.61
CA THR A 503 1.00 12.33 -13.31
C THR A 503 2.27 12.48 -12.48
N ASP A 504 2.70 13.71 -12.16
CA ASP A 504 3.91 14.02 -11.39
C ASP A 504 3.61 14.35 -9.92
N GLY A 505 2.63 13.67 -9.32
CA GLY A 505 2.35 13.76 -7.89
C GLY A 505 3.41 13.11 -7.01
N LEU A 506 4.21 12.20 -7.56
CA LEU A 506 5.41 11.66 -6.92
C LEU A 506 6.61 11.86 -7.85
N VAL A 507 7.62 12.58 -7.38
CA VAL A 507 8.79 12.97 -8.18
C VAL A 507 10.09 12.75 -7.43
N ASN A 508 11.19 12.59 -8.17
CA ASN A 508 12.52 12.63 -7.58
C ASN A 508 12.96 14.07 -7.26
N ILE A 509 14.17 14.23 -6.69
CA ILE A 509 14.72 15.55 -6.32
C ILE A 509 14.88 16.50 -7.51
N ASN A 510 15.01 15.97 -8.73
CA ASN A 510 15.13 16.74 -9.97
C ASN A 510 13.77 17.06 -10.61
N GLY A 511 12.67 16.58 -10.03
CA GLY A 511 11.31 16.76 -10.55
C GLY A 511 10.92 15.76 -11.64
N TYR A 512 11.68 14.68 -11.83
CA TYR A 512 11.30 13.60 -12.75
C TYR A 512 10.19 12.75 -12.13
N SER A 513 9.15 12.46 -12.91
CA SER A 513 7.97 11.73 -12.42
C SER A 513 8.26 10.25 -12.19
N ASP A 514 7.89 9.75 -11.01
CA ASP A 514 7.90 8.31 -10.71
C ASP A 514 6.90 7.53 -11.55
N TYR A 515 5.80 8.17 -11.98
CA TYR A 515 4.82 7.55 -12.86
C TYR A 515 5.53 7.04 -14.10
N ALA A 516 6.34 7.87 -14.77
CA ALA A 516 7.05 7.54 -16.01
C ALA A 516 7.98 6.32 -15.94
N ILE A 517 8.28 5.81 -14.74
CA ILE A 517 9.11 4.62 -14.52
C ILE A 517 8.28 3.46 -13.97
N ARG A 518 7.49 3.68 -12.92
CA ARG A 518 6.93 2.60 -12.11
C ARG A 518 5.58 2.07 -12.58
N HIS A 519 4.82 2.84 -13.36
CA HIS A 519 3.46 2.43 -13.78
C HIS A 519 3.45 1.13 -14.59
N TYR A 520 4.46 0.89 -15.45
CA TYR A 520 4.58 -0.32 -16.27
C TYR A 520 4.56 -1.62 -15.43
N ALA A 521 5.19 -1.59 -14.25
CA ALA A 521 5.27 -2.74 -13.36
C ALA A 521 4.13 -2.80 -12.33
N ARG A 522 3.41 -1.69 -12.13
CA ARG A 522 2.37 -1.54 -11.10
C ARG A 522 1.07 -0.96 -11.66
N PRO A 523 0.47 -1.59 -12.69
CA PRO A 523 -0.80 -1.13 -13.25
C PRO A 523 -1.95 -1.23 -12.23
N ASP A 524 -1.82 -2.09 -11.21
CA ASP A 524 -2.74 -2.22 -10.08
C ASP A 524 -2.87 -0.94 -9.25
N LEU A 525 -1.78 -0.17 -9.10
CA LEU A 525 -1.83 1.15 -8.48
C LEU A 525 -2.34 2.22 -9.45
N ALA A 526 -2.02 2.09 -10.74
CA ALA A 526 -2.37 3.09 -11.75
C ALA A 526 -3.89 3.13 -11.98
N ILE A 527 -4.53 1.95 -12.03
CA ILE A 527 -5.99 1.85 -12.11
C ILE A 527 -6.64 2.39 -10.84
N PHE A 528 -6.08 2.11 -9.66
CA PHE A 528 -6.63 2.59 -8.40
C PHE A 528 -6.54 4.12 -8.28
N ASP A 529 -5.45 4.73 -8.72
CA ASP A 529 -5.33 6.19 -8.82
C ASP A 529 -6.45 6.80 -9.68
N ILE A 530 -6.72 6.24 -10.85
CA ILE A 530 -7.78 6.74 -11.75
C ILE A 530 -9.16 6.56 -11.12
N ILE A 531 -9.44 5.38 -10.56
CA ILE A 531 -10.73 5.11 -9.90
C ILE A 531 -10.93 6.07 -8.73
N HIS A 532 -9.92 6.26 -7.88
CA HIS A 532 -10.00 7.13 -6.70
C HIS A 532 -10.07 8.61 -7.08
N MET A 533 -9.41 9.02 -8.16
CA MET A 533 -9.54 10.36 -8.74
C MET A 533 -11.01 10.67 -9.10
N VAL A 534 -11.68 9.74 -9.79
CA VAL A 534 -13.08 9.94 -10.22
C VAL A 534 -14.07 9.70 -9.07
N TYR A 535 -13.81 8.70 -8.24
CA TYR A 535 -14.63 8.30 -7.10
C TYR A 535 -13.82 8.25 -5.80
N PRO A 536 -13.63 9.39 -5.12
CA PRO A 536 -12.85 9.45 -3.88
C PRO A 536 -13.40 8.57 -2.73
N THR A 537 -14.65 8.12 -2.83
CA THR A 537 -15.24 7.19 -1.84
C THR A 537 -14.89 5.72 -2.08
N TYR A 538 -14.34 5.39 -3.26
CA TYR A 538 -13.77 4.08 -3.54
C TYR A 538 -12.39 3.99 -2.90
N GLY A 539 -12.25 3.14 -1.87
CA GLY A 539 -11.02 3.09 -1.08
C GLY A 539 -10.78 4.38 -0.29
N ARG A 540 -11.66 4.69 0.66
CA ARG A 540 -11.66 5.98 1.42
C ARG A 540 -10.33 6.31 2.15
N SER A 541 -9.51 5.30 2.42
CA SER A 541 -8.19 5.44 3.06
C SER A 541 -7.03 5.44 2.07
N TYR A 542 -7.30 5.25 0.78
CA TYR A 542 -6.29 5.26 -0.26
C TYR A 542 -5.82 6.68 -0.50
N ASN A 543 -4.51 6.84 -0.65
CA ASN A 543 -3.91 8.08 -1.11
C ASN A 543 -3.41 7.82 -2.53
N LEU A 544 -3.61 8.80 -3.42
CA LEU A 544 -3.09 8.74 -4.78
C LEU A 544 -1.58 8.52 -4.76
N THR A 545 -1.12 7.56 -5.57
CA THR A 545 0.30 7.20 -5.68
C THR A 545 1.04 8.21 -6.57
N TRP A 546 0.48 8.53 -7.73
CA TRP A 546 1.09 9.39 -8.74
C TRP A 546 0.21 10.56 -9.15
N LEU A 547 -1.11 10.41 -9.11
CA LEU A 547 -1.99 11.49 -9.54
C LEU A 547 -2.00 12.64 -8.52
N LEU A 548 -1.82 13.85 -9.03
CA LEU A 548 -1.81 15.09 -8.28
C LEU A 548 -3.04 15.92 -8.61
N ALA A 549 -3.83 16.32 -7.62
CA ALA A 549 -4.97 17.24 -7.79
C ALA A 549 -4.48 18.68 -8.09
N PHE A 550 -4.02 18.91 -9.31
CA PHE A 550 -3.28 20.11 -9.72
C PHE A 550 -4.13 21.38 -9.66
N ALA A 551 -5.37 21.36 -10.15
CA ALA A 551 -6.29 22.50 -10.05
C ALA A 551 -6.73 22.83 -8.61
N GLN A 552 -6.49 21.92 -7.67
CA GLN A 552 -6.79 22.08 -6.24
C GLN A 552 -5.55 22.53 -5.44
N SER A 553 -4.52 23.04 -6.13
CA SER A 553 -3.24 23.46 -5.53
C SER A 553 -2.47 22.32 -4.85
N GLY A 554 -2.68 21.08 -5.30
CA GLY A 554 -1.85 19.94 -4.92
C GLY A 554 -0.38 20.21 -5.25
N ARG A 555 0.52 19.70 -4.42
CA ARG A 555 1.98 19.78 -4.65
C ARG A 555 2.57 18.38 -4.82
N PRO A 556 3.55 18.21 -5.71
CA PRO A 556 4.29 16.97 -5.82
C PRO A 556 4.91 16.58 -4.48
N LEU A 557 4.83 15.30 -4.16
CA LEU A 557 5.59 14.66 -3.10
C LEU A 557 6.95 14.24 -3.66
N TYR A 558 7.99 14.39 -2.85
CA TYR A 558 9.31 13.90 -3.19
C TYR A 558 9.46 12.45 -2.76
N VAL A 559 10.10 11.65 -3.60
CA VAL A 559 10.45 10.27 -3.28
C VAL A 559 11.38 10.23 -2.05
N SER A 560 11.01 9.41 -1.08
CA SER A 560 11.71 9.17 0.18
C SER A 560 11.32 7.80 0.73
N ASN A 561 12.00 7.33 1.77
CA ASN A 561 11.63 6.08 2.44
C ASN A 561 10.21 6.07 3.06
N ALA A 562 9.58 7.24 3.22
CA ALA A 562 8.22 7.36 3.74
C ALA A 562 7.15 7.38 2.62
N THR A 563 7.54 7.74 1.40
CA THR A 563 6.65 7.90 0.24
C THR A 563 6.86 6.82 -0.83
N TYR A 564 7.88 5.98 -0.66
CA TYR A 564 8.25 4.91 -1.57
C TYR A 564 8.31 3.56 -0.84
N PRO A 565 7.95 2.44 -1.49
CA PRO A 565 8.04 1.11 -0.88
C PRO A 565 9.47 0.76 -0.41
N SER A 566 9.60 -0.04 0.65
CA SER A 566 10.91 -0.36 1.22
C SER A 566 11.85 -1.08 0.25
N CYS A 567 13.09 -0.58 0.18
CA CYS A 567 14.18 -1.17 -0.60
C CYS A 567 14.76 -2.45 -0.01
N THR A 568 14.46 -2.76 1.25
CA THR A 568 14.99 -3.95 1.95
C THR A 568 13.92 -5.02 2.15
N ASN A 569 12.65 -4.66 2.06
CA ASN A 569 11.52 -5.57 2.26
C ASN A 569 10.74 -5.77 0.94
N PRO A 570 10.98 -6.87 0.21
CA PRO A 570 10.21 -7.19 -1.01
C PRO A 570 8.70 -7.27 -0.77
N GLY A 571 8.27 -7.70 0.42
CA GLY A 571 6.85 -7.77 0.79
C GLY A 571 6.16 -6.39 0.76
N GLU A 572 6.85 -5.33 1.19
CA GLU A 572 6.33 -3.95 1.11
C GLU A 572 6.25 -3.42 -0.32
N ARG A 573 7.14 -3.88 -1.22
CA ARG A 573 7.09 -3.54 -2.66
C ARG A 573 5.91 -4.19 -3.36
N ILE A 574 5.49 -5.35 -2.87
CA ILE A 574 4.33 -6.11 -3.37
C ILE A 574 3.05 -5.71 -2.63
N HIS A 575 3.15 -5.11 -1.45
CA HIS A 575 2.01 -4.73 -0.62
C HIS A 575 1.08 -3.81 -1.42
N THR A 576 -0.08 -4.37 -1.76
CA THR A 576 -1.20 -3.66 -2.35
C THR A 576 -2.19 -3.37 -1.23
N ILE A 577 -2.98 -2.32 -1.35
CA ILE A 577 -4.26 -2.33 -0.63
C ILE A 577 -5.07 -3.42 -1.32
N GLU A 578 -5.23 -4.57 -0.67
CA GLU A 578 -5.98 -5.69 -1.23
C GLU A 578 -7.38 -5.22 -1.61
N CYS A 579 -7.69 -5.35 -2.90
CA CYS A 579 -9.01 -5.05 -3.40
C CYS A 579 -10.01 -6.06 -2.83
N VAL A 580 -11.05 -5.54 -2.19
CA VAL A 580 -12.20 -6.34 -1.77
C VAL A 580 -13.18 -6.41 -2.94
N ALA A 581 -13.44 -7.62 -3.44
CA ALA A 581 -14.38 -7.85 -4.53
C ALA A 581 -15.81 -7.49 -4.09
N ALA A 582 -16.27 -6.31 -4.49
CA ALA A 582 -17.57 -5.77 -4.15
C ALA A 582 -17.96 -4.74 -5.19
N ARG A 583 -19.14 -4.91 -5.78
CA ARG A 583 -19.69 -3.95 -6.72
C ARG A 583 -19.75 -2.56 -6.08
N PHE A 584 -19.15 -1.58 -6.72
CA PHE A 584 -19.18 -0.19 -6.29
C PHE A 584 -20.43 0.52 -6.83
N ASP A 585 -21.19 1.20 -5.95
CA ASP A 585 -22.26 2.12 -6.33
C ASP A 585 -21.92 3.53 -5.81
N PRO A 586 -21.60 4.50 -6.69
CA PRO A 586 -21.27 5.86 -6.29
C PRO A 586 -22.41 6.60 -5.57
N ARG A 587 -23.65 6.11 -5.66
CA ARG A 587 -24.85 6.75 -5.07
C ARG A 587 -25.05 6.39 -3.60
N ASN A 588 -24.42 5.34 -3.09
CA ASN A 588 -24.54 4.90 -1.69
C ASN A 588 -23.68 5.72 -0.70
N ASN A 589 -23.47 7.01 -0.97
CA ASN A 589 -22.62 7.87 -0.14
C ASN A 589 -23.32 8.30 1.16
N ALA A 590 -23.16 7.49 2.21
CA ALA A 590 -23.06 8.04 3.55
C ALA A 590 -21.74 8.84 3.65
N THR A 591 -21.90 10.17 3.57
CA THR A 591 -21.00 11.28 3.96
C THR A 591 -19.82 11.74 3.06
N SER A 592 -19.90 13.01 2.66
CA SER A 592 -18.92 14.03 2.22
C SER A 592 -18.05 13.81 0.97
N ASN A 593 -18.33 14.61 -0.08
CA ASN A 593 -17.61 14.71 -1.37
C ASN A 593 -16.37 15.61 -1.31
N VAL A 594 -15.52 15.47 -0.28
CA VAL A 594 -14.24 16.19 -0.22
C VAL A 594 -13.14 15.20 0.12
N PRO A 595 -12.10 15.05 -0.73
CA PRO A 595 -10.90 14.31 -0.36
C PRO A 595 -10.36 14.87 0.96
N LYS A 596 -10.25 14.02 1.99
CA LYS A 596 -9.63 14.47 3.24
C LYS A 596 -8.14 14.68 2.98
N PRO A 597 -7.56 15.86 3.26
CA PRO A 597 -6.11 16.01 3.24
C PRO A 597 -5.49 15.06 4.27
N SER A 598 -4.28 14.58 3.98
CA SER A 598 -3.57 13.60 4.79
C SER A 598 -3.55 14.01 6.27
N ASN A 599 -3.95 13.09 7.17
CA ASN A 599 -3.76 13.23 8.61
C ASN A 599 -2.30 12.91 9.00
N ASN A 600 -1.32 13.47 8.29
CA ASN A 600 0.07 13.35 8.64
C ASN A 600 0.38 14.32 9.80
N PRO A 601 0.73 13.84 11.01
CA PRO A 601 1.05 14.70 12.14
C PRO A 601 2.34 15.52 11.94
N PHE A 602 3.01 15.37 10.80
CA PHE A 602 4.21 16.11 10.40
C PHE A 602 4.00 17.10 9.25
N ILE A 603 2.75 17.48 8.93
CA ILE A 603 2.52 18.71 8.17
C ILE A 603 2.91 19.89 9.06
N HIS A 604 4.12 20.42 8.84
CA HIS A 604 4.43 21.79 9.20
C HIS A 604 3.51 22.71 8.40
N ASN A 605 2.35 23.01 8.98
CA ASN A 605 1.59 24.18 8.63
C ASN A 605 2.54 25.38 8.72
N GLY A 606 2.65 26.14 7.63
CA GLY A 606 3.33 27.43 7.65
C GLY A 606 2.86 28.23 8.87
N LEU A 607 3.85 28.77 9.60
CA LEU A 607 3.81 29.47 10.90
C LEU A 607 2.64 29.09 11.84
N SER A 608 2.98 28.71 13.07
CA SER A 608 1.99 28.43 14.13
C SER A 608 0.96 29.56 14.26
N THR A 609 -0.20 29.28 14.86
CA THR A 609 -1.22 30.31 15.14
C THR A 609 -0.61 31.55 15.85
N GLY A 610 0.45 31.37 16.64
CA GLY A 610 1.25 32.47 17.20
C GLY A 610 2.17 33.19 16.20
N GLY A 611 2.69 32.48 15.20
CA GLY A 611 3.47 33.04 14.09
C GLY A 611 2.63 33.80 13.05
N LYS A 612 1.39 33.37 12.77
CA LYS A 612 0.44 34.14 11.92
C LYS A 612 0.00 35.43 12.60
N VAL A 613 -0.22 35.38 13.92
CA VAL A 613 -0.45 36.57 14.75
C VAL A 613 0.82 37.45 14.81
N GLY A 614 2.02 36.86 14.86
CA GLY A 614 3.29 37.59 14.83
C GLY A 614 3.56 38.33 13.51
N VAL A 615 3.22 37.75 12.35
CA VAL A 615 3.37 38.42 11.04
C VAL A 615 2.29 39.49 10.86
N ALA A 616 1.04 39.25 11.29
CA ALA A 616 -0.01 40.27 11.25
C ALA A 616 0.28 41.45 12.19
N ILE A 617 0.74 41.20 13.42
CA ILE A 617 1.16 42.25 14.36
C ILE A 617 2.43 42.94 13.87
N GLY A 618 3.38 42.21 13.27
CA GLY A 618 4.60 42.79 12.69
C GLY A 618 4.32 43.73 11.52
N VAL A 619 3.39 43.39 10.64
CA VAL A 619 2.96 44.25 9.52
C VAL A 619 2.16 45.46 10.02
N ILE A 620 1.27 45.28 11.01
CA ILE A 620 0.52 46.38 11.62
C ILE A 620 1.45 47.33 12.39
N ALA A 621 2.44 46.80 13.12
CA ALA A 621 3.45 47.60 13.82
C ALA A 621 4.40 48.31 12.86
N ALA A 622 4.78 47.68 11.74
CA ALA A 622 5.60 48.31 10.71
C ALA A 622 4.85 49.42 9.97
N VAL A 623 3.57 49.20 9.61
CA VAL A 623 2.72 50.23 8.99
C VAL A 623 2.42 51.37 9.98
N ALA A 624 2.21 51.08 11.26
CA ALA A 624 2.07 52.09 12.30
C ALA A 624 3.37 52.87 12.52
N ALA A 625 4.53 52.21 12.54
CA ALA A 625 5.84 52.86 12.67
C ALA A 625 6.15 53.76 11.45
N ILE A 626 5.88 53.29 10.24
CA ILE A 626 6.02 54.09 9.01
C ILE A 626 5.06 55.28 9.03
N SER A 627 3.83 55.11 9.54
CA SER A 627 2.85 56.20 9.67
C SER A 627 3.28 57.23 10.73
N VAL A 628 3.83 56.79 11.87
CA VAL A 628 4.34 57.70 12.92
C VAL A 628 5.59 58.43 12.46
N ILE A 629 6.53 57.74 11.80
CA ILE A 629 7.74 58.35 11.21
C ILE A 629 7.34 59.34 10.10
N GLY A 630 6.38 58.99 9.24
CA GLY A 630 5.83 59.88 8.22
C GLY A 630 5.16 61.13 8.82
N THR A 631 4.39 60.97 9.89
CA THR A 631 3.72 62.08 10.59
C THR A 631 4.72 62.98 11.32
N PHE A 632 5.78 62.40 11.90
CA PHE A 632 6.86 63.14 12.57
C PHE A 632 7.74 63.89 11.56
N ALA A 633 8.07 63.26 10.42
CA ALA A 633 8.78 63.89 9.31
C ALA A 633 7.98 65.04 8.69
N TYR A 634 6.66 64.86 8.50
CA TYR A 634 5.74 65.90 8.02
C TYR A 634 5.60 67.07 9.01
N ARG A 635 5.51 66.80 10.32
CA ARG A 635 5.51 67.85 11.35
C ARG A 635 6.83 68.61 11.43
N LYS A 636 7.97 67.92 11.26
CA LYS A 636 9.31 68.54 11.25
C LYS A 636 9.55 69.41 10.02
N THR A 637 9.07 69.01 8.84
CA THR A 637 9.16 69.83 7.61
C THR A 637 8.20 71.03 7.65
N LYS A 638 7.01 70.89 8.25
CA LYS A 638 6.07 72.02 8.41
C LYS A 638 6.54 73.08 9.42
N HIS A 639 7.38 72.70 10.40
CA HIS A 639 7.99 73.66 11.33
C HIS A 639 9.24 74.37 10.78
N ILE A 640 9.87 73.85 9.73
CA ILE A 640 11.06 74.48 9.10
C ILE A 640 10.66 75.58 8.09
N GLN A 641 9.39 75.67 7.68
CA GLN A 641 8.90 76.68 6.73
C GLN A 641 8.28 77.94 7.35
N LYS A 642 8.61 78.27 8.61
CA LYS A 642 8.11 79.50 9.24
C LYS A 642 9.13 80.22 10.15
N GLU A 643 10.38 80.34 9.70
CA GLU A 643 11.23 81.44 10.16
C GLU A 643 11.20 82.55 9.11
N ARG A 644 10.37 83.56 9.38
CA ARG A 644 10.44 84.86 8.71
C ARG A 644 11.74 85.53 9.18
N THR A 645 12.62 85.84 8.24
CA THR A 645 13.73 86.76 8.43
C THR A 645 13.20 88.11 8.92
N PHE A 646 13.53 88.47 10.16
CA PHE A 646 13.32 89.79 10.72
C PHE A 646 14.62 90.58 10.56
N TYR A 647 14.63 91.60 9.72
CA TYR A 647 15.74 92.54 9.62
C TYR A 647 15.79 93.42 10.88
N ARG A 648 16.97 93.59 11.48
CA ARG A 648 17.20 94.56 12.57
C ARG A 648 17.46 95.95 11.97
N MET A 649 16.79 96.96 12.52
CA MET A 649 16.83 98.36 12.11
C MET A 649 18.04 99.12 12.71
N GLN A 650 19.24 98.51 12.67
CA GLN A 650 20.50 99.14 13.12
C GLN A 650 21.68 98.90 12.15
N ASP A 651 21.46 98.25 11.00
CA ASP A 651 22.45 98.15 9.91
C ASP A 651 22.01 98.96 8.67
N LEU A 652 21.47 100.16 8.88
CA LEU A 652 21.31 101.20 7.85
C LEU A 652 22.11 102.44 8.25
#